data_AF-A0A1I1JFA0-F1
#
_entry.id   AF-A0A1I1JFA0-F1
#
_cell.length_a   1.000
_cell.length_b   1.000
_cell.length_c   1.000
_cell.angle_alpha   90.00
_cell.angle_beta   90.00
_cell.angle_gamma   90.00
#
_symmetry.space_group_name_H-M   'P 1'
#
loop_
_entity.id
_entity.type
_entity.pdbx_description
1 polymer ?
#
loop_
_entity_poly.entity_id
_entity_poly.type
_entity_poly.pdbx_seq_one_letter_code
_entity_poly.pdbx_strand_id
1 'polypeptide(L)'
;MNQVAELVRAEVARLVHSHGPDLLDDARRVRAMLADAVPGSTGEANLLGLAISAGVPAKLRQRGVAAAPSIARELEESSSVQSQDAMWVVGTIAEAMRLRPEPVPDRTLDGLRTTGAPDVDDLTVRAAGREFVVRAATGATIGRDPECTITLDDPGVSRLHGRLEHAGGTWVYVDQQSTQGSFIDGVAVTRHEVDGQTEVRLGQGSGASRLTLLPATRRPPVNGHGTGPGPGLGNANGAAPQTVLPGQRPGGVLAVGAAPPTELGTGMLVPTDTATVTLDGVSRTVTPGSTLTIGREADCDLVATASTVSRHHARLEHVAGGWHLRDLGSTSGTWHQGARQEDMLLAGDQEVILGDPAKGQRVLLRTPGAAPAARPLRRAARKPRSHPSGVPTRALIGLGAAVLGLVLVAVAAVVVLSRDDKAPVATVTKDDLARATVALLATNGDEAWGGSGVIVDADKGLILTNAHVAAPAAVGRALRGADSGAPYLFADEATANPDDIEVSVNEGLDTSAEPRFTATLVAADGYLDLAVVRITKKFSGTAVAARDLAGLTEVRLGDSDTVRTGDPVTYVGYPGAADSADPTLTTGSVASTSSDDRLNGARALVNTTATASGGNSGGLAFDAHNRMVGVPTVGLLDKVTGAAVLSGFVPVNLALRLIKAARAGKDYVSPYATAAPDGATAEVTLAEPGRPGTAAVGCQPDSGTSPVYAWGVDLTGTAGGKHTDVVGELTDLGSGDSTYVATSYPTEVPADGCVTLSFGRLDVGRYELKVGLGGDLRVVNDTKFTLR
;
A
#
# COMPACT_ATOMS: atom_id res chain seq x y z
N MET A 1 0.68 -17.22 -0.09
CA MET A 1 -0.22 -18.37 0.19
C MET A 1 -1.32 -18.37 -0.87
N ASN A 2 -1.61 -19.50 -1.51
CA ASN A 2 -2.34 -19.53 -2.79
C ASN A 2 -3.87 -19.75 -2.60
N GLN A 3 -4.70 -19.33 -3.57
CA GLN A 3 -6.18 -19.38 -3.45
C GLN A 3 -6.76 -20.76 -3.10
N VAL A 4 -6.12 -21.85 -3.53
CA VAL A 4 -6.52 -23.23 -3.22
C VAL A 4 -6.46 -23.51 -1.71
N ALA A 5 -5.52 -22.90 -0.99
CA ALA A 5 -5.36 -23.08 0.46
C ALA A 5 -6.53 -22.48 1.26
N GLU A 6 -7.07 -21.33 0.85
CA GLU A 6 -8.26 -20.73 1.48
C GLU A 6 -9.55 -21.49 1.11
N LEU A 7 -9.67 -22.00 -0.12
CA LEU A 7 -10.77 -22.90 -0.50
C LEU A 7 -10.74 -24.21 0.29
N VAL A 8 -9.57 -24.81 0.49
CA VAL A 8 -9.40 -26.01 1.31
C VAL A 8 -9.70 -25.70 2.78
N ARG A 9 -9.25 -24.57 3.33
CA ARG A 9 -9.57 -24.16 4.70
C ARG A 9 -11.08 -24.00 4.91
N ALA A 10 -11.76 -23.32 4.00
CA ALA A 10 -13.22 -23.16 4.02
C ALA A 10 -13.95 -24.51 3.90
N GLU A 11 -13.51 -25.42 3.03
CA GLU A 11 -14.17 -26.73 2.89
C GLU A 11 -13.85 -27.68 4.06
N VAL A 12 -12.67 -27.64 4.68
CA VAL A 12 -12.39 -28.38 5.93
C VAL A 12 -13.32 -27.90 7.05
N ALA A 13 -13.48 -26.59 7.19
CA ALA A 13 -14.46 -25.99 8.09
C ALA A 13 -15.90 -26.50 7.80
N ARG A 14 -16.32 -26.51 6.53
CA ARG A 14 -17.64 -26.99 6.10
C ARG A 14 -17.85 -28.49 6.32
N LEU A 15 -16.82 -29.30 6.07
CA LEU A 15 -16.82 -30.75 6.27
C LEU A 15 -16.91 -31.11 7.75
N VAL A 16 -16.17 -30.41 8.62
CA VAL A 16 -16.22 -30.56 10.08
C VAL A 16 -17.57 -30.13 10.64
N HIS A 17 -18.12 -29.02 10.14
CA HIS A 17 -19.47 -28.56 10.49
C HIS A 17 -20.56 -29.59 10.10
N SER A 18 -20.37 -30.30 8.98
CA SER A 18 -21.34 -31.27 8.45
C SER A 18 -21.21 -32.70 9.04
N HIS A 19 -20.00 -33.11 9.45
CA HIS A 19 -19.70 -34.49 9.89
C HIS A 19 -19.20 -34.58 11.34
N GLY A 20 -19.01 -33.46 12.02
CA GLY A 20 -18.50 -33.36 13.38
C GLY A 20 -16.97 -33.20 13.46
N PRO A 21 -16.44 -32.70 14.60
CA PRO A 21 -15.01 -32.45 14.82
C PRO A 21 -14.15 -33.71 14.91
N ASP A 22 -14.76 -34.88 15.08
CA ASP A 22 -14.06 -36.18 15.11
C ASP A 22 -13.63 -36.63 13.70
N LEU A 23 -14.16 -36.00 12.63
CA LEU A 23 -13.67 -36.20 11.27
C LEU A 23 -12.16 -35.92 11.15
N LEU A 24 -11.67 -34.94 11.92
CA LEU A 24 -10.26 -34.53 11.92
C LEU A 24 -9.32 -35.56 12.54
N ASP A 25 -9.81 -36.68 13.10
CA ASP A 25 -8.96 -37.78 13.56
C ASP A 25 -8.72 -38.87 12.48
N ASP A 26 -9.41 -38.82 11.33
CA ASP A 26 -9.18 -39.74 10.20
C ASP A 26 -8.51 -39.06 9.01
N ALA A 27 -7.18 -39.08 9.05
CA ALA A 27 -6.30 -38.53 8.01
C ALA A 27 -6.50 -39.12 6.59
N ARG A 28 -7.12 -40.29 6.45
CA ARG A 28 -7.42 -40.88 5.13
C ARG A 28 -8.76 -40.40 4.61
N ARG A 29 -9.76 -40.33 5.50
CA ARG A 29 -11.10 -39.85 5.17
C ARG A 29 -11.13 -38.36 4.82
N VAL A 30 -10.44 -37.52 5.60
CA VAL A 30 -10.27 -36.08 5.27
C VAL A 30 -9.62 -35.89 3.90
N ARG A 31 -8.56 -36.65 3.60
CA ARG A 31 -7.90 -36.61 2.28
C ARG A 31 -8.83 -36.99 1.13
N ALA A 32 -9.58 -38.09 1.27
CA ALA A 32 -10.50 -38.56 0.23
C ALA A 32 -11.63 -37.54 -0.03
N MET A 33 -12.19 -36.94 1.04
CA MET A 33 -13.28 -35.98 0.93
C MET A 33 -12.83 -34.64 0.33
N LEU A 34 -11.62 -34.16 0.65
CA LEU A 34 -11.08 -32.94 0.05
C LEU A 34 -10.68 -33.12 -1.42
N ALA A 35 -10.14 -34.28 -1.80
CA ALA A 35 -9.78 -34.56 -3.18
C ALA A 35 -10.99 -34.59 -4.14
N ASP A 36 -12.17 -34.98 -3.62
CA ASP A 36 -13.44 -35.01 -4.36
C ASP A 36 -14.15 -33.64 -4.34
N ALA A 37 -14.14 -32.93 -3.20
CA ALA A 37 -14.80 -31.63 -3.03
C ALA A 37 -14.03 -30.44 -3.61
N VAL A 38 -12.70 -30.47 -3.61
CA VAL A 38 -11.81 -29.39 -4.11
C VAL A 38 -10.78 -29.99 -5.09
N PRO A 39 -11.14 -30.16 -6.38
CA PRO A 39 -10.24 -30.73 -7.38
C PRO A 39 -8.91 -29.97 -7.48
N GLY A 40 -7.79 -30.70 -7.41
CA GLY A 40 -6.44 -30.13 -7.45
C GLY A 40 -5.84 -29.76 -6.08
N SER A 41 -6.57 -29.93 -4.97
CA SER A 41 -6.09 -29.72 -3.60
C SER A 41 -5.12 -30.80 -3.07
N THR A 42 -4.49 -31.58 -3.95
CA THR A 42 -3.77 -32.80 -3.57
C THR A 42 -2.56 -32.53 -2.67
N GLY A 43 -1.93 -31.35 -2.75
CA GLY A 43 -0.84 -30.95 -1.86
C GLY A 43 -1.36 -30.61 -0.46
N GLU A 44 -2.34 -29.71 -0.40
CA GLU A 44 -3.00 -29.20 0.81
C GLU A 44 -3.68 -30.33 1.60
N ALA A 45 -4.38 -31.24 0.90
CA ALA A 45 -4.98 -32.43 1.50
C ALA A 45 -3.93 -33.40 2.06
N ASN A 46 -2.78 -33.54 1.40
CA ASN A 46 -1.67 -34.36 1.91
C ASN A 46 -0.99 -33.74 3.13
N LEU A 47 -0.81 -32.41 3.16
CA LEU A 47 -0.32 -31.69 4.34
C LEU A 47 -1.28 -31.85 5.53
N LEU A 48 -2.58 -31.62 5.32
CA LEU A 48 -3.63 -31.85 6.34
C LEU A 48 -3.60 -33.29 6.86
N GLY A 49 -3.57 -34.27 5.96
CA GLY A 49 -3.49 -35.68 6.34
C GLY A 49 -2.20 -36.05 7.09
N LEU A 50 -1.07 -35.40 6.79
CA LEU A 50 0.19 -35.59 7.51
C LEU A 50 0.14 -34.96 8.91
N ALA A 51 -0.36 -33.73 9.04
CA ALA A 51 -0.54 -33.06 10.33
C ALA A 51 -1.50 -33.83 11.26
N ILE A 52 -2.62 -34.36 10.72
CA ILE A 52 -3.53 -35.23 11.46
C ILE A 52 -2.80 -36.51 11.91
N SER A 53 -2.04 -37.16 11.02
CA SER A 53 -1.28 -38.37 11.35
C SER A 53 -0.19 -38.13 12.41
N ALA A 54 0.37 -36.91 12.47
CA ALA A 54 1.31 -36.46 13.49
C ALA A 54 0.64 -36.06 14.83
N GLY A 55 -0.68 -36.24 14.95
CA GLY A 55 -1.43 -36.00 16.19
C GLY A 55 -1.74 -34.54 16.48
N VAL A 56 -1.65 -33.63 15.49
CA VAL A 56 -1.96 -32.20 15.65
C VAL A 56 -3.36 -31.94 16.25
N PRO A 57 -4.45 -32.59 15.80
CA PRO A 57 -5.78 -32.40 16.40
C PRO A 57 -5.80 -32.75 17.89
N ALA A 58 -5.20 -33.90 18.28
CA ALA A 58 -5.10 -34.31 19.68
C ALA A 58 -4.28 -33.33 20.51
N LYS A 59 -3.14 -32.84 19.99
CA LYS A 59 -2.32 -31.80 20.65
C LYS A 59 -3.10 -30.48 20.81
N LEU A 60 -3.88 -30.06 19.82
CA LEU A 60 -4.73 -28.86 19.87
C LEU A 60 -5.89 -29.01 20.88
N ARG A 61 -6.49 -30.20 21.00
CA ARG A 61 -7.49 -30.48 22.06
C ARG A 61 -6.85 -30.44 23.45
N GLN A 62 -5.65 -31.01 23.61
CA GLN A 62 -4.99 -31.11 24.92
C GLN A 62 -4.37 -29.79 25.41
N ARG A 63 -3.81 -28.99 24.49
CA ARG A 63 -3.07 -27.74 24.80
C ARG A 63 -3.84 -26.47 24.44
N GLY A 64 -5.04 -26.62 23.88
CA GLY A 64 -5.86 -25.53 23.39
C GLY A 64 -5.36 -24.96 22.06
N VAL A 65 -6.26 -24.26 21.36
CA VAL A 65 -5.97 -23.69 20.02
C VAL A 65 -4.88 -22.61 20.08
N ALA A 66 -4.72 -21.91 21.20
CA ALA A 66 -3.63 -20.95 21.41
C ALA A 66 -2.23 -21.58 21.34
N ALA A 67 -2.10 -22.90 21.54
CA ALA A 67 -0.83 -23.60 21.37
C ALA A 67 -0.45 -23.85 19.90
N ALA A 68 -1.29 -23.48 18.92
CA ALA A 68 -1.07 -23.70 17.49
C ALA A 68 0.33 -23.27 16.99
N PRO A 69 0.91 -22.10 17.35
CA PRO A 69 2.26 -21.74 16.92
C PRO A 69 3.35 -22.67 17.47
N SER A 70 3.19 -23.12 18.73
CA SER A 70 4.13 -24.08 19.33
C SER A 70 4.00 -25.49 18.74
N ILE A 71 2.78 -25.89 18.37
CA ILE A 71 2.48 -27.19 17.75
C ILE A 71 2.93 -27.19 16.28
N ALA A 72 2.87 -26.06 15.58
CA ALA A 72 3.43 -25.88 14.25
C ALA A 72 4.96 -26.03 14.26
N ARG A 73 5.67 -25.39 15.22
CA ARG A 73 7.12 -25.58 15.38
C ARG A 73 7.49 -27.03 15.70
N GLU A 74 6.72 -27.71 16.56
CA GLU A 74 6.91 -29.15 16.81
C GLU A 74 6.64 -30.01 15.57
N LEU A 75 5.68 -29.63 14.72
CA LEU A 75 5.38 -30.33 13.47
C LEU A 75 6.54 -30.18 12.48
N GLU A 76 7.07 -28.97 12.30
CA GLU A 76 8.25 -28.65 11.49
C GLU A 76 9.52 -29.39 11.95
N GLU A 77 9.76 -29.47 13.27
CA GLU A 77 10.92 -30.17 13.84
C GLU A 77 10.83 -31.70 13.73
N SER A 78 9.61 -32.27 13.72
CA SER A 78 9.38 -33.72 13.72
C SER A 78 9.03 -34.32 12.36
N SER A 79 8.55 -33.49 11.43
CA SER A 79 8.10 -33.84 10.09
C SER A 79 8.61 -32.73 9.17
N SER A 80 9.33 -33.07 8.09
CA SER A 80 10.06 -32.10 7.25
C SER A 80 9.15 -31.18 6.40
N VAL A 81 8.35 -30.35 7.08
CA VAL A 81 7.32 -29.44 6.59
C VAL A 81 7.80 -28.02 6.90
N GLN A 82 7.76 -27.11 5.93
CA GLN A 82 8.26 -25.75 6.15
C GLN A 82 7.37 -24.97 7.13
N SER A 83 7.95 -24.01 7.86
CA SER A 83 7.30 -23.27 8.96
C SER A 83 5.96 -22.65 8.55
N GLN A 84 5.85 -22.15 7.30
CA GLN A 84 4.63 -21.53 6.79
C GLN A 84 3.51 -22.56 6.51
N ASP A 85 3.85 -23.73 5.98
CA ASP A 85 2.90 -24.84 5.79
C ASP A 85 2.47 -25.45 7.12
N ALA A 86 3.40 -25.56 8.09
CA ALA A 86 3.11 -26.01 9.44
C ALA A 86 2.15 -25.05 10.16
N MET A 87 2.39 -23.74 10.08
CA MET A 87 1.47 -22.72 10.60
C MET A 87 0.11 -22.74 9.89
N TRP A 88 0.09 -22.88 8.56
CA TRP A 88 -1.15 -22.94 7.78
C TRP A 88 -1.99 -24.17 8.12
N VAL A 89 -1.38 -25.36 8.19
CA VAL A 89 -2.11 -26.62 8.39
C VAL A 89 -2.61 -26.76 9.84
N VAL A 90 -1.79 -26.38 10.82
CA VAL A 90 -2.19 -26.39 12.24
C VAL A 90 -3.28 -25.32 12.47
N GLY A 91 -3.16 -24.14 11.86
CA GLY A 91 -4.18 -23.09 11.89
C GLY A 91 -5.51 -23.52 11.27
N THR A 92 -5.47 -24.22 10.13
CA THR A 92 -6.68 -24.71 9.43
C THR A 92 -7.43 -25.79 10.23
N ILE A 93 -6.70 -26.72 10.85
CA ILE A 93 -7.29 -27.71 11.78
C ILE A 93 -7.88 -26.98 13.00
N ALA A 94 -7.13 -26.06 13.60
CA ALA A 94 -7.55 -25.25 14.74
C ALA A 94 -8.83 -24.43 14.49
N GLU A 95 -8.99 -23.87 13.29
CA GLU A 95 -10.13 -23.05 12.90
C GLU A 95 -11.37 -23.89 12.61
N ALA A 96 -11.23 -24.98 11.85
CA ALA A 96 -12.34 -25.89 11.57
C ALA A 96 -12.96 -26.50 12.86
N MET A 97 -12.15 -26.71 13.90
CA MET A 97 -12.60 -27.20 15.21
C MET A 97 -13.43 -26.17 16.02
N ARG A 98 -13.55 -24.91 15.56
CA ARG A 98 -14.27 -23.84 16.28
C ARG A 98 -15.72 -23.63 15.83
N LEU A 99 -16.15 -24.21 14.71
CA LEU A 99 -17.47 -23.92 14.12
C LEU A 99 -18.59 -24.85 14.65
N ARG A 100 -19.75 -24.25 14.99
CA ARG A 100 -21.04 -24.94 15.20
C ARG A 100 -22.18 -24.21 14.44
N PRO A 101 -23.31 -24.86 14.09
CA PRO A 101 -24.42 -24.27 13.32
C PRO A 101 -25.53 -23.62 14.17
N GLU A 102 -26.32 -22.69 13.58
CA GLU A 102 -27.81 -22.57 13.59
C GLU A 102 -28.32 -21.18 13.04
N PRO A 103 -29.63 -20.92 12.75
CA PRO A 103 -30.08 -20.08 11.61
C PRO A 103 -31.04 -18.88 11.90
N VAL A 104 -31.70 -18.31 10.87
CA VAL A 104 -32.30 -16.94 10.80
C VAL A 104 -33.82 -16.88 10.52
N PRO A 105 -34.60 -16.05 11.27
CA PRO A 105 -35.64 -15.11 10.74
C PRO A 105 -35.83 -13.81 11.62
N ASP A 106 -36.71 -12.80 11.40
CA ASP A 106 -37.21 -12.03 10.23
C ASP A 106 -37.91 -10.70 10.75
N ARG A 107 -38.57 -9.87 9.91
CA ARG A 107 -38.95 -8.44 10.17
C ARG A 107 -40.42 -8.11 10.54
N THR A 108 -40.64 -7.00 11.28
CA THR A 108 -41.59 -5.88 10.95
C THR A 108 -41.49 -4.66 11.92
N LEU A 109 -42.04 -3.48 11.54
CA LEU A 109 -41.90 -2.15 12.19
C LEU A 109 -43.16 -1.69 12.98
N ASP A 110 -42.99 -0.88 14.06
CA ASP A 110 -43.72 0.41 14.26
C ASP A 110 -43.26 1.27 15.48
N GLY A 111 -43.50 2.59 15.46
CA GLY A 111 -43.87 3.44 16.64
C GLY A 111 -42.80 4.11 17.56
N LEU A 112 -42.58 5.43 17.40
CA LEU A 112 -41.66 6.30 18.20
C LEU A 112 -42.16 6.80 19.58
N ARG A 113 -41.26 6.93 20.59
CA ARG A 113 -41.13 8.12 21.48
C ARG A 113 -39.89 8.14 22.41
N THR A 114 -39.20 9.28 22.42
CA THR A 114 -38.27 9.85 23.45
C THR A 114 -37.01 9.08 23.84
N THR A 115 -35.88 9.81 23.88
CA THR A 115 -34.49 9.33 23.74
C THR A 115 -34.30 8.55 22.44
N GLY A 116 -33.24 8.85 21.69
CA GLY A 116 -32.63 7.80 20.90
C GLY A 116 -32.05 6.82 21.91
N ALA A 117 -32.82 5.78 22.26
CA ALA A 117 -32.23 4.66 22.97
C ALA A 117 -31.01 4.20 22.14
N PRO A 118 -29.89 3.78 22.78
CA PRO A 118 -28.83 3.12 22.04
C PRO A 118 -29.47 2.10 21.10
N ASP A 119 -29.00 2.02 19.86
CA ASP A 119 -29.42 0.90 19.01
C ASP A 119 -29.13 -0.39 19.79
N VAL A 120 -29.83 -1.49 19.54
CA VAL A 120 -29.81 -2.66 20.45
C VAL A 120 -28.42 -3.30 20.64
N ASP A 121 -27.43 -2.80 19.89
CA ASP A 121 -26.03 -3.16 19.83
C ASP A 121 -25.08 -1.96 20.09
N ASP A 122 -25.53 -0.78 20.55
CA ASP A 122 -24.69 0.39 20.91
C ASP A 122 -24.22 0.35 22.39
N LEU A 123 -23.07 0.97 22.69
CA LEU A 123 -22.44 0.96 24.01
C LEU A 123 -22.39 2.34 24.65
N THR A 124 -22.97 2.48 25.85
CA THR A 124 -22.78 3.69 26.65
C THR A 124 -21.48 3.58 27.45
N VAL A 125 -20.67 4.63 27.49
CA VAL A 125 -19.39 4.68 28.19
C VAL A 125 -19.35 5.88 29.12
N ARG A 126 -19.02 5.68 30.40
CA ARG A 126 -18.85 6.76 31.38
C ARG A 126 -17.39 6.91 31.75
N ALA A 127 -16.80 8.08 31.58
CA ALA A 127 -15.40 8.33 31.92
C ALA A 127 -15.20 9.81 32.31
N ALA A 128 -14.27 10.09 33.23
CA ALA A 128 -13.98 11.45 33.73
C ALA A 128 -15.23 12.28 34.14
N GLY A 129 -16.28 11.63 34.65
CA GLY A 129 -17.54 12.27 35.04
C GLY A 129 -18.48 12.64 33.88
N ARG A 130 -18.12 12.30 32.63
CA ARG A 130 -18.94 12.44 31.41
C ARG A 130 -19.48 11.08 30.97
N GLU A 131 -20.50 11.11 30.11
CA GLU A 131 -21.14 9.94 29.50
C GLU A 131 -21.14 10.12 27.98
N PHE A 132 -20.79 9.06 27.25
CA PHE A 132 -20.55 8.99 25.82
C PHE A 132 -21.34 7.80 25.26
N VAL A 133 -21.85 7.90 24.02
CA VAL A 133 -22.54 6.78 23.35
C VAL A 133 -21.70 6.37 22.15
N VAL A 134 -21.18 5.14 22.18
CA VAL A 134 -20.29 4.59 21.17
C VAL A 134 -21.11 3.68 20.24
N ARG A 135 -21.08 3.99 18.95
CA ARG A 135 -21.94 3.38 17.93
C ARG A 135 -21.34 2.09 17.37
N ALA A 136 -22.16 1.06 17.24
CA ALA A 136 -21.77 -0.28 16.75
C ALA A 136 -21.03 -0.26 15.40
N ALA A 137 -21.39 0.67 14.51
CA ALA A 137 -20.80 0.77 13.18
C ALA A 137 -19.38 1.37 13.14
N THR A 138 -18.97 2.13 14.18
CA THR A 138 -17.73 2.92 14.18
C THR A 138 -16.74 2.51 15.27
N GLY A 139 -17.24 2.07 16.43
CA GLY A 139 -16.43 1.93 17.63
C GLY A 139 -15.96 3.28 18.18
N ALA A 140 -14.94 3.24 19.04
CA ALA A 140 -14.28 4.43 19.61
C ALA A 140 -12.81 4.13 19.96
N THR A 141 -11.93 5.13 19.88
CA THR A 141 -10.59 5.08 20.50
C THR A 141 -10.59 5.74 21.88
N ILE A 142 -9.69 5.30 22.76
CA ILE A 142 -9.59 5.78 24.14
C ILE A 142 -8.11 6.03 24.45
N GLY A 143 -7.78 7.19 25.02
CA GLY A 143 -6.40 7.55 25.31
C GLY A 143 -6.26 9.00 25.80
N ARG A 144 -5.03 9.43 26.10
CA ARG A 144 -4.75 10.83 26.49
C ARG A 144 -4.47 11.77 25.32
N ASP A 145 -4.32 11.23 24.10
CA ASP A 145 -4.19 12.07 22.92
C ASP A 145 -5.54 12.74 22.63
N PRO A 146 -5.59 14.06 22.38
CA PRO A 146 -6.84 14.75 22.06
C PRO A 146 -7.58 14.16 20.84
N GLU A 147 -6.89 13.43 19.97
CA GLU A 147 -7.46 12.70 18.82
C GLU A 147 -8.21 11.41 19.20
N CYS A 148 -8.14 10.95 20.45
CA CYS A 148 -8.87 9.75 20.89
C CYS A 148 -10.34 10.06 21.16
N THR A 149 -11.24 9.22 20.63
CA THR A 149 -12.70 9.41 20.66
C THR A 149 -13.25 9.64 22.09
N ILE A 150 -12.61 9.01 23.09
CA ILE A 150 -12.82 9.30 24.50
C ILE A 150 -11.46 9.73 25.09
N THR A 151 -11.21 11.04 25.05
CA THR A 151 -10.02 11.68 25.60
C THR A 151 -10.02 11.66 27.13
N LEU A 152 -8.90 11.25 27.73
CA LEU A 152 -8.68 11.26 29.18
C LEU A 152 -7.36 11.96 29.50
N ASP A 153 -7.44 13.19 30.00
CA ASP A 153 -6.29 14.01 30.41
C ASP A 153 -5.69 13.51 31.74
N ASP A 154 -5.01 12.37 31.64
CA ASP A 154 -4.31 11.68 32.72
C ASP A 154 -2.93 11.21 32.19
N PRO A 155 -1.81 11.69 32.76
CA PRO A 155 -0.47 11.25 32.37
C PRO A 155 -0.24 9.74 32.49
N GLY A 156 -1.06 9.03 33.27
CA GLY A 156 -1.04 7.58 33.40
C GLY A 156 -1.52 6.82 32.16
N VAL A 157 -2.26 7.48 31.27
CA VAL A 157 -2.89 6.90 30.09
C VAL A 157 -2.00 7.14 28.85
N SER A 158 -1.69 6.11 28.06
CA SER A 158 -1.00 6.27 26.77
C SER A 158 -1.77 7.13 25.77
N ARG A 159 -1.06 7.72 24.80
CA ARG A 159 -1.64 8.60 23.75
C ARG A 159 -2.84 7.95 23.08
N LEU A 160 -2.62 6.82 22.40
CA LEU A 160 -3.65 5.83 22.10
C LEU A 160 -3.49 4.67 23.10
N HIS A 161 -4.51 4.41 23.92
CA HIS A 161 -4.43 3.42 25.01
C HIS A 161 -5.26 2.17 24.68
N GLY A 162 -6.47 2.37 24.15
CA GLY A 162 -7.36 1.28 23.80
C GLY A 162 -8.38 1.68 22.73
N ARG A 163 -9.18 0.69 22.32
CA ARG A 163 -10.24 0.81 21.33
C ARG A 163 -11.43 -0.03 21.75
N LEU A 164 -12.63 0.48 21.49
CA LEU A 164 -13.88 -0.26 21.53
C LEU A 164 -14.27 -0.65 20.10
N GLU A 165 -14.46 -1.95 19.88
CA GLU A 165 -14.89 -2.55 18.63
C GLU A 165 -16.22 -3.27 18.86
N HIS A 166 -17.16 -3.21 17.91
CA HIS A 166 -18.35 -4.04 17.95
C HIS A 166 -18.26 -5.10 16.86
N ALA A 167 -18.26 -6.37 17.26
CA ALA A 167 -18.06 -7.49 16.35
C ALA A 167 -19.00 -8.64 16.72
N GLY A 168 -19.87 -9.03 15.78
CA GLY A 168 -20.76 -10.18 15.97
C GLY A 168 -21.93 -9.99 16.93
N GLY A 169 -22.24 -8.75 17.35
CA GLY A 169 -23.32 -8.47 18.30
C GLY A 169 -22.85 -8.27 19.75
N THR A 170 -21.54 -8.33 20.01
CA THR A 170 -20.96 -7.93 21.30
C THR A 170 -19.89 -6.85 21.11
N TRP A 171 -19.77 -6.00 22.12
CA TRP A 171 -18.69 -5.04 22.26
C TRP A 171 -17.43 -5.70 22.75
N VAL A 172 -16.28 -5.20 22.32
CA VAL A 172 -14.96 -5.66 22.74
C VAL A 172 -14.05 -4.47 22.96
N TYR A 173 -13.52 -4.34 24.17
CA TYR A 173 -12.41 -3.46 24.47
C TYR A 173 -11.08 -4.13 24.09
N VAL A 174 -10.19 -3.40 23.42
CA VAL A 174 -8.86 -3.84 22.97
C VAL A 174 -7.83 -2.84 23.45
N ASP A 175 -6.82 -3.28 24.19
CA ASP A 175 -5.67 -2.44 24.57
C ASP A 175 -4.70 -2.33 23.38
N GLN A 176 -4.29 -1.11 23.03
CA GLN A 176 -3.45 -0.83 21.86
C GLN A 176 -1.96 -0.82 22.23
N GLN A 177 -1.52 -1.83 22.98
CA GLN A 177 -0.16 -1.94 23.54
C GLN A 177 0.19 -0.75 24.44
N SER A 178 -0.73 -0.38 25.33
CA SER A 178 -0.57 0.75 26.22
C SER A 178 0.60 0.56 27.18
N THR A 179 1.33 1.64 27.44
CA THR A 179 2.58 1.66 28.19
C THR A 179 2.43 1.19 29.64
N GLN A 180 1.23 1.32 30.22
CA GLN A 180 0.92 0.91 31.59
C GLN A 180 -0.17 -0.17 31.70
N GLY A 181 -0.75 -0.60 30.57
CA GLY A 181 -1.80 -1.61 30.50
C GLY A 181 -3.20 -1.11 30.86
N SER A 182 -4.20 -1.79 30.32
CA SER A 182 -5.60 -1.72 30.74
C SER A 182 -5.94 -2.82 31.74
N PHE A 183 -6.83 -2.54 32.70
CA PHE A 183 -7.22 -3.48 33.76
C PHE A 183 -8.73 -3.54 33.95
N ILE A 184 -9.27 -4.75 34.12
CA ILE A 184 -10.68 -4.99 34.47
C ILE A 184 -10.68 -5.91 35.69
N ASP A 185 -11.45 -5.55 36.73
CA ASP A 185 -11.41 -6.18 38.06
C ASP A 185 -9.98 -6.31 38.66
N GLY A 186 -9.09 -5.39 38.27
CA GLY A 186 -7.67 -5.38 38.66
C GLY A 186 -6.76 -6.33 37.87
N VAL A 187 -7.29 -7.10 36.92
CA VAL A 187 -6.53 -8.01 36.05
C VAL A 187 -6.18 -7.31 34.74
N ALA A 188 -4.93 -7.46 34.28
CA ALA A 188 -4.48 -6.88 33.01
C ALA A 188 -5.20 -7.53 31.82
N VAL A 189 -5.73 -6.71 30.91
CA VAL A 189 -6.46 -7.14 29.71
C VAL A 189 -5.88 -6.50 28.46
N THR A 190 -5.60 -7.33 27.45
CA THR A 190 -5.27 -6.85 26.09
C THR A 190 -6.46 -6.88 25.14
N ARG A 191 -7.46 -7.72 25.42
CA ARG A 191 -8.75 -7.77 24.77
C ARG A 191 -9.78 -8.31 25.76
N HIS A 192 -10.97 -7.71 25.82
CA HIS A 192 -12.04 -8.10 26.74
C HIS A 192 -13.42 -7.83 26.11
N GLU A 193 -14.27 -8.85 26.07
CA GLU A 193 -15.65 -8.74 25.59
C GLU A 193 -16.52 -8.07 26.67
N VAL A 194 -17.42 -7.18 26.24
CA VAL A 194 -18.22 -6.31 27.10
C VAL A 194 -19.67 -6.78 27.01
N ASP A 195 -19.95 -7.82 27.79
CA ASP A 195 -21.21 -8.56 27.87
C ASP A 195 -22.13 -8.07 29.00
N GLY A 196 -21.66 -7.15 29.83
CA GLY A 196 -22.40 -6.48 30.89
C GLY A 196 -21.82 -5.12 31.26
N GLN A 197 -22.21 -4.56 32.41
CA GLN A 197 -21.58 -3.33 32.91
C GLN A 197 -20.14 -3.64 33.38
N THR A 198 -19.15 -3.06 32.71
CA THR A 198 -17.72 -3.38 32.92
C THR A 198 -16.91 -2.13 33.26
N GLU A 199 -16.16 -2.15 34.36
CA GLU A 199 -15.25 -1.05 34.75
C GLU A 199 -13.82 -1.33 34.26
N VAL A 200 -13.33 -0.50 33.34
CA VAL A 200 -11.97 -0.56 32.79
C VAL A 200 -11.13 0.56 33.41
N ARG A 201 -10.03 0.19 34.07
CA ARG A 201 -9.04 1.11 34.64
C ARG A 201 -7.80 1.16 33.74
N LEU A 202 -7.41 2.35 33.33
CA LEU A 202 -6.29 2.58 32.41
C LEU A 202 -5.06 3.01 33.19
N GLY A 203 -3.99 2.22 33.10
CA GLY A 203 -2.77 2.41 33.87
C GLY A 203 -2.84 1.88 35.32
N GLN A 204 -1.77 2.14 36.06
CA GLN A 204 -1.50 1.52 37.37
C GLN A 204 -1.59 2.50 38.55
N GLY A 205 -1.78 1.97 39.76
CA GLY A 205 -1.89 2.75 41.00
C GLY A 205 -3.28 3.28 41.32
N SER A 206 -3.39 4.05 42.42
CA SER A 206 -4.66 4.54 42.97
C SER A 206 -5.26 5.75 42.25
N GLY A 207 -4.47 6.46 41.44
CA GLY A 207 -4.91 7.61 40.64
C GLY A 207 -5.36 7.26 39.22
N ALA A 208 -5.20 6.02 38.78
CA ALA A 208 -5.45 5.59 37.40
C ALA A 208 -6.91 5.85 36.94
N SER A 209 -7.04 6.50 35.79
CA SER A 209 -8.31 6.80 35.12
C SER A 209 -9.19 5.57 34.90
N ARG A 210 -10.52 5.80 34.87
CA ARG A 210 -11.52 4.74 34.73
C ARG A 210 -12.63 5.09 33.75
N LEU A 211 -13.05 4.04 33.04
CA LEU A 211 -14.23 4.00 32.20
C LEU A 211 -15.21 2.95 32.75
N THR A 212 -16.50 3.20 32.64
CA THR A 212 -17.55 2.21 32.85
C THR A 212 -18.31 2.01 31.55
N LEU A 213 -18.21 0.82 30.99
CA LEU A 213 -18.87 0.40 29.75
C LEU A 213 -20.23 -0.22 30.10
N LEU A 214 -21.28 0.12 29.34
CA LEU A 214 -22.69 -0.17 29.63
C LEU A 214 -23.42 -0.58 28.33
N PRO A 215 -23.42 -1.87 27.96
CA PRO A 215 -24.10 -2.36 26.75
C PRO A 215 -25.62 -2.40 26.93
N ALA A 216 -26.37 -2.13 25.85
CA ALA A 216 -27.82 -2.21 25.84
C ALA A 216 -28.29 -3.69 25.98
N THR A 217 -29.27 -3.97 26.85
CA THR A 217 -29.65 -5.37 27.16
C THR A 217 -30.82 -5.89 26.32
N ARG A 218 -30.64 -7.06 25.68
CA ARG A 218 -31.72 -7.85 25.05
C ARG A 218 -32.23 -8.96 25.99
N ARG A 219 -33.52 -9.32 25.90
CA ARG A 219 -34.17 -10.36 26.74
C ARG A 219 -34.41 -11.66 25.94
N PRO A 220 -34.07 -12.86 26.46
CA PRO A 220 -34.07 -14.09 25.66
C PRO A 220 -35.45 -14.77 25.53
N PRO A 221 -35.72 -15.48 24.41
CA PRO A 221 -36.91 -16.31 24.21
C PRO A 221 -36.73 -17.73 24.76
N VAL A 222 -37.85 -18.39 25.09
CA VAL A 222 -37.90 -19.78 25.60
C VAL A 222 -38.53 -20.69 24.54
N ASN A 223 -37.96 -21.87 24.31
CA ASN A 223 -38.68 -23.10 23.93
C ASN A 223 -37.74 -24.33 24.08
N GLY A 224 -38.27 -25.47 24.53
CA GLY A 224 -37.48 -26.67 24.89
C GLY A 224 -37.86 -27.92 24.08
N HIS A 225 -37.50 -29.11 24.60
CA HIS A 225 -38.08 -30.47 24.46
C HIS A 225 -37.06 -31.47 25.08
N GLY A 226 -37.38 -32.50 25.88
CA GLY A 226 -38.68 -32.98 26.40
C GLY A 226 -38.52 -34.17 27.37
N THR A 227 -39.42 -35.16 27.27
CA THR A 227 -39.67 -36.35 28.14
C THR A 227 -40.58 -36.12 29.38
N GLY A 228 -41.52 -37.06 29.60
CA GLY A 228 -42.74 -36.89 30.44
C GLY A 228 -42.63 -37.39 31.90
N PRO A 229 -43.73 -37.78 32.60
CA PRO A 229 -45.07 -38.20 32.12
C PRO A 229 -46.26 -37.28 32.53
N GLY A 230 -47.49 -37.64 32.13
CA GLY A 230 -48.73 -36.85 32.31
C GLY A 230 -49.37 -36.87 33.72
N PRO A 231 -50.64 -36.42 33.93
CA PRO A 231 -51.81 -36.82 33.11
C PRO A 231 -52.91 -35.75 32.84
N GLY A 232 -53.83 -36.06 31.91
CA GLY A 232 -55.28 -35.86 32.12
C GLY A 232 -56.09 -34.84 31.28
N LEU A 233 -57.11 -35.36 30.57
CA LEU A 233 -58.38 -34.70 30.14
C LEU A 233 -58.28 -33.60 29.04
N GLY A 234 -59.11 -33.54 27.98
CA GLY A 234 -60.17 -34.44 27.49
C GLY A 234 -60.78 -33.98 26.13
N ASN A 235 -61.56 -34.87 25.48
CA ASN A 235 -62.44 -34.77 24.28
C ASN A 235 -62.73 -33.37 23.65
N ALA A 236 -62.89 -33.17 22.33
CA ALA A 236 -63.83 -33.89 21.45
C ALA A 236 -63.73 -33.57 19.92
N ASN A 237 -64.07 -34.57 19.08
CA ASN A 237 -64.75 -34.58 17.76
C ASN A 237 -64.65 -33.40 16.74
N GLY A 238 -64.37 -33.73 15.45
CA GLY A 238 -64.65 -32.80 14.34
C GLY A 238 -64.18 -33.18 12.91
N ALA A 239 -64.72 -34.26 12.32
CA ALA A 239 -64.86 -34.60 10.88
C ALA A 239 -63.85 -34.13 9.78
N ALA A 240 -63.44 -35.07 8.91
CA ALA A 240 -62.79 -34.83 7.60
C ALA A 240 -63.84 -34.63 6.46
N PRO A 241 -63.43 -34.37 5.19
CA PRO A 241 -63.08 -35.50 4.31
C PRO A 241 -61.89 -35.26 3.34
N GLN A 242 -61.38 -36.37 2.77
CA GLN A 242 -60.37 -36.43 1.70
C GLN A 242 -61.00 -36.56 0.31
N THR A 243 -60.26 -36.18 -0.76
CA THR A 243 -60.21 -36.78 -2.13
C THR A 243 -59.43 -35.84 -3.09
N VAL A 244 -58.79 -36.22 -4.20
CA VAL A 244 -58.13 -37.47 -4.68
C VAL A 244 -57.21 -37.10 -5.88
N LEU A 245 -56.16 -37.89 -6.19
CA LEU A 245 -55.35 -37.80 -7.43
C LEU A 245 -55.68 -38.97 -8.38
N PRO A 246 -55.79 -38.74 -9.70
CA PRO A 246 -54.95 -39.43 -10.70
C PRO A 246 -54.63 -38.55 -11.95
N GLY A 247 -53.74 -38.86 -12.91
CA GLY A 247 -52.74 -39.94 -13.04
C GLY A 247 -52.23 -40.13 -14.50
N GLN A 248 -50.92 -40.40 -14.66
CA GLN A 248 -50.23 -41.06 -15.81
C GLN A 248 -49.86 -40.31 -17.14
N ARG A 249 -48.88 -40.90 -17.86
CA ARG A 249 -48.09 -40.46 -19.05
C ARG A 249 -48.48 -41.35 -20.29
N PRO A 250 -47.73 -41.50 -21.43
CA PRO A 250 -46.57 -40.78 -22.03
C PRO A 250 -46.59 -40.58 -23.58
N GLY A 251 -45.58 -39.88 -24.14
CA GLY A 251 -44.92 -40.26 -25.43
C GLY A 251 -45.09 -39.37 -26.68
N GLY A 252 -43.98 -39.12 -27.41
CA GLY A 252 -43.98 -38.54 -28.77
C GLY A 252 -42.64 -37.91 -29.20
N VAL A 253 -41.97 -38.48 -30.21
CA VAL A 253 -40.72 -37.96 -30.82
C VAL A 253 -40.87 -37.95 -32.35
N LEU A 254 -40.49 -36.85 -33.02
CA LEU A 254 -40.16 -36.82 -34.45
C LEU A 254 -39.05 -35.78 -34.71
N ALA A 255 -38.27 -35.99 -35.77
CA ALA A 255 -37.08 -35.21 -36.10
C ALA A 255 -36.87 -35.04 -37.62
N VAL A 256 -35.91 -34.16 -37.95
CA VAL A 256 -35.19 -33.99 -39.24
C VAL A 256 -35.84 -33.13 -40.34
N GLY A 257 -35.14 -32.02 -40.63
CA GLY A 257 -35.16 -31.22 -41.87
C GLY A 257 -33.93 -30.29 -41.86
N ALA A 258 -33.11 -30.26 -42.91
CA ALA A 258 -31.73 -29.74 -42.87
C ALA A 258 -31.47 -28.39 -43.59
N ALA A 259 -30.32 -27.77 -43.27
CA ALA A 259 -29.80 -26.45 -43.70
C ALA A 259 -29.09 -26.50 -45.09
N PRO A 260 -28.21 -25.56 -45.57
CA PRO A 260 -27.68 -24.26 -45.03
C PRO A 260 -27.68 -23.12 -46.12
N PRO A 261 -26.89 -22.01 -46.07
CA PRO A 261 -26.06 -21.37 -45.01
C PRO A 261 -26.61 -19.97 -44.58
N THR A 262 -26.06 -19.21 -43.61
CA THR A 262 -24.79 -18.44 -43.68
C THR A 262 -24.38 -17.87 -42.30
N GLU A 263 -23.06 -17.74 -42.09
CA GLU A 263 -22.30 -16.93 -41.11
C GLU A 263 -22.23 -17.31 -39.60
N LEU A 264 -21.00 -17.22 -39.10
CA LEU A 264 -20.57 -17.34 -37.69
C LEU A 264 -20.84 -15.99 -36.96
N GLY A 265 -20.86 -15.86 -35.63
CA GLY A 265 -20.61 -16.79 -34.54
C GLY A 265 -19.89 -16.04 -33.39
N THR A 266 -20.31 -16.24 -32.14
CA THR A 266 -19.55 -15.78 -30.96
C THR A 266 -19.77 -16.73 -29.80
N GLY A 267 -19.12 -17.89 -29.90
CA GLY A 267 -18.92 -18.75 -28.74
C GLY A 267 -17.97 -18.09 -27.74
N MET A 268 -18.15 -18.43 -26.48
CA MET A 268 -17.30 -18.02 -25.36
C MET A 268 -15.83 -18.33 -25.67
N LEU A 269 -14.98 -17.30 -25.75
CA LEU A 269 -13.54 -17.44 -26.02
C LEU A 269 -12.86 -18.12 -24.83
N VAL A 270 -12.45 -19.37 -25.01
CA VAL A 270 -11.33 -19.92 -24.24
C VAL A 270 -10.05 -19.24 -24.74
N PRO A 271 -9.19 -18.66 -23.87
CA PRO A 271 -7.92 -18.11 -24.31
C PRO A 271 -7.05 -19.23 -24.92
N THR A 272 -6.78 -19.16 -26.22
CA THR A 272 -6.07 -20.22 -26.97
C THR A 272 -4.54 -20.17 -26.84
N ASP A 273 -4.01 -19.39 -25.89
CA ASP A 273 -2.57 -19.15 -25.71
C ASP A 273 -2.17 -19.31 -24.24
N THR A 274 -2.54 -20.45 -23.64
CA THR A 274 -2.19 -20.80 -22.25
C THR A 274 -1.05 -21.81 -22.20
N ALA A 275 -0.11 -21.62 -21.29
CA ALA A 275 0.94 -22.62 -21.05
C ALA A 275 0.60 -23.51 -19.86
N THR A 276 0.79 -24.81 -20.01
CA THR A 276 0.71 -25.77 -18.89
C THR A 276 2.12 -26.23 -18.51
N VAL A 277 2.43 -26.15 -17.22
CA VAL A 277 3.67 -26.65 -16.62
C VAL A 277 3.33 -27.82 -15.70
N THR A 278 4.03 -28.94 -15.84
CA THR A 278 3.86 -30.14 -15.02
C THR A 278 5.17 -30.50 -14.31
N LEU A 279 5.12 -30.62 -12.99
CA LEU A 279 6.24 -30.99 -12.12
C LEU A 279 5.78 -32.09 -11.16
N ASP A 280 6.49 -33.22 -11.12
CA ASP A 280 6.12 -34.43 -10.33
C ASP A 280 4.64 -34.87 -10.47
N GLY A 281 4.03 -34.63 -11.65
CA GLY A 281 2.63 -34.92 -11.94
C GLY A 281 1.64 -33.81 -11.57
N VAL A 282 2.05 -32.80 -10.79
CA VAL A 282 1.25 -31.60 -10.50
C VAL A 282 1.29 -30.68 -11.70
N SER A 283 0.14 -30.37 -12.30
CA SER A 283 0.03 -29.49 -13.47
C SER A 283 -0.61 -28.15 -13.10
N ARG A 284 -0.01 -27.05 -13.55
CA ARG A 284 -0.55 -25.68 -13.44
C ARG A 284 -0.65 -25.07 -14.84
N THR A 285 -1.76 -24.39 -15.12
CA THR A 285 -1.98 -23.70 -16.40
C THR A 285 -1.97 -22.18 -16.16
N VAL A 286 -1.29 -21.45 -17.05
CA VAL A 286 -0.98 -20.02 -16.94
C VAL A 286 -1.57 -19.31 -18.14
N THR A 287 -2.16 -18.13 -17.92
CA THR A 287 -2.78 -17.29 -18.96
C THR A 287 -1.94 -16.06 -19.25
N PRO A 288 -1.95 -15.52 -20.49
CA PRO A 288 -1.20 -14.31 -20.83
C PRO A 288 -1.49 -13.16 -19.85
N GLY A 289 -0.44 -12.49 -19.37
CA GLY A 289 -0.54 -11.46 -18.34
C GLY A 289 -0.38 -11.95 -16.89
N SER A 290 -0.29 -13.27 -16.67
CA SER A 290 0.15 -13.87 -15.40
C SER A 290 1.52 -14.54 -15.54
N THR A 291 2.26 -14.66 -14.43
CA THR A 291 3.54 -15.36 -14.36
C THR A 291 3.45 -16.53 -13.39
N LEU A 292 4.17 -17.61 -13.67
CA LEU A 292 4.26 -18.77 -12.78
C LEU A 292 5.71 -18.98 -12.34
N THR A 293 5.94 -19.16 -11.04
CA THR A 293 7.27 -19.37 -10.46
C THR A 293 7.52 -20.85 -10.16
N ILE A 294 8.73 -21.32 -10.48
CA ILE A 294 9.18 -22.68 -10.18
C ILE A 294 10.45 -22.58 -9.33
N GLY A 295 10.48 -23.28 -8.20
CA GLY A 295 11.57 -23.18 -7.24
C GLY A 295 11.34 -24.08 -6.04
N ARG A 296 12.32 -24.22 -5.16
CA ARG A 296 12.27 -25.16 -4.03
C ARG A 296 11.57 -24.62 -2.77
N GLU A 297 11.27 -23.32 -2.69
CA GLU A 297 10.54 -22.76 -1.54
C GLU A 297 9.01 -22.79 -1.78
N ALA A 298 8.23 -22.93 -0.69
CA ALA A 298 6.77 -23.06 -0.73
C ALA A 298 6.00 -21.83 -1.23
N ASP A 299 6.67 -20.68 -1.41
CA ASP A 299 6.08 -19.49 -2.03
C ASP A 299 6.10 -19.53 -3.57
N CYS A 300 6.78 -20.52 -4.18
CA CYS A 300 6.73 -20.78 -5.62
C CYS A 300 5.42 -21.49 -6.03
N ASP A 301 4.86 -21.12 -7.18
CA ASP A 301 3.62 -21.69 -7.73
C ASP A 301 3.72 -23.19 -8.08
N LEU A 302 4.92 -23.64 -8.42
CA LEU A 302 5.31 -25.04 -8.53
C LEU A 302 6.57 -25.30 -7.70
N VAL A 303 6.37 -25.99 -6.58
CA VAL A 303 7.44 -26.30 -5.62
C VAL A 303 8.22 -27.54 -6.07
N ALA A 304 9.52 -27.35 -6.28
CA ALA A 304 10.49 -28.40 -6.59
C ALA A 304 10.94 -29.14 -5.33
N THR A 305 11.12 -30.45 -5.44
CA THR A 305 11.57 -31.36 -4.38
C THR A 305 13.08 -31.63 -4.42
N ALA A 306 13.73 -31.48 -5.59
CA ALA A 306 15.15 -31.75 -5.73
C ALA A 306 16.01 -30.65 -5.09
N SER A 307 16.91 -31.03 -4.17
CA SER A 307 17.75 -30.09 -3.41
C SER A 307 18.72 -29.24 -4.26
N THR A 308 19.01 -29.67 -5.50
CA THR A 308 19.85 -28.93 -6.46
C THR A 308 19.10 -27.78 -7.16
N VAL A 309 17.78 -27.68 -6.96
CA VAL A 309 16.95 -26.57 -7.41
C VAL A 309 17.03 -25.42 -6.40
N SER A 310 17.46 -24.26 -6.88
CA SER A 310 17.43 -22.99 -6.14
C SER A 310 16.04 -22.60 -5.63
N ARG A 311 16.02 -21.74 -4.61
CA ARG A 311 14.82 -21.32 -3.87
C ARG A 311 13.70 -20.78 -4.77
N HIS A 312 14.04 -19.79 -5.59
CA HIS A 312 13.24 -19.30 -6.71
C HIS A 312 14.09 -19.56 -7.96
N HIS A 313 13.78 -20.60 -8.74
CA HIS A 313 14.71 -21.13 -9.74
C HIS A 313 14.45 -20.57 -11.13
N ALA A 314 13.19 -20.62 -11.57
CA ALA A 314 12.76 -20.17 -12.89
C ALA A 314 11.38 -19.51 -12.82
N ARG A 315 11.08 -18.68 -13.81
CA ARG A 315 9.77 -18.04 -13.99
C ARG A 315 9.28 -18.27 -15.41
N LEU A 316 8.04 -18.71 -15.52
CA LEU A 316 7.30 -18.72 -16.77
C LEU A 316 6.54 -17.40 -16.92
N GLU A 317 6.74 -16.72 -18.04
CA GLU A 317 6.13 -15.43 -18.36
C GLU A 317 5.71 -15.38 -19.84
N HIS A 318 4.58 -14.75 -20.16
CA HIS A 318 4.15 -14.56 -21.54
C HIS A 318 4.62 -13.21 -22.07
N VAL A 319 5.53 -13.21 -23.04
CA VAL A 319 6.22 -12.00 -23.53
C VAL A 319 6.20 -11.95 -25.05
N ALA A 320 5.74 -10.83 -25.61
CA ALA A 320 5.90 -10.45 -27.02
C ALA A 320 5.65 -11.55 -28.08
N GLY A 321 4.62 -12.39 -27.89
CA GLY A 321 4.21 -13.40 -28.88
C GLY A 321 4.62 -14.84 -28.57
N GLY A 322 5.03 -15.14 -27.34
CA GLY A 322 5.14 -16.51 -26.86
C GLY A 322 5.45 -16.62 -25.37
N TRP A 323 5.40 -17.85 -24.87
CA TRP A 323 5.73 -18.19 -23.49
C TRP A 323 7.22 -18.37 -23.32
N HIS A 324 7.82 -17.76 -22.29
CA HIS A 324 9.23 -17.85 -21.98
C HIS A 324 9.43 -18.46 -20.60
N LEU A 325 10.35 -19.43 -20.48
CA LEU A 325 10.88 -19.89 -19.20
C LEU A 325 12.25 -19.24 -18.97
N ARG A 326 12.32 -18.32 -18.00
CA ARG A 326 13.53 -17.60 -17.60
C ARG A 326 14.12 -18.18 -16.33
N ASP A 327 15.42 -18.46 -16.33
CA ASP A 327 16.18 -18.83 -15.13
C ASP A 327 16.44 -17.57 -14.28
N LEU A 328 16.21 -17.63 -12.98
CA LEU A 328 16.28 -16.49 -12.06
C LEU A 328 17.68 -16.31 -11.42
N GLY A 329 18.74 -16.77 -12.11
CA GLY A 329 20.10 -16.77 -11.58
C GLY A 329 20.37 -18.00 -10.70
N SER A 330 19.84 -19.15 -11.09
CA SER A 330 19.91 -20.39 -10.32
C SER A 330 21.34 -20.94 -10.23
N THR A 331 21.64 -21.52 -9.06
CA THR A 331 22.98 -21.98 -8.68
C THR A 331 23.50 -23.11 -9.56
N SER A 332 22.61 -23.99 -10.01
CA SER A 332 22.95 -25.18 -10.82
C SER A 332 22.45 -25.09 -12.27
N GLY A 333 21.59 -24.11 -12.59
CA GLY A 333 21.04 -23.88 -13.93
C GLY A 333 19.73 -24.61 -14.25
N THR A 334 19.01 -24.04 -15.21
CA THR A 334 17.95 -24.69 -15.99
C THR A 334 18.57 -25.34 -17.24
N TRP A 335 18.20 -26.58 -17.57
CA TRP A 335 18.81 -27.35 -18.68
C TRP A 335 17.75 -27.91 -19.64
N HIS A 336 17.97 -27.75 -20.94
CA HIS A 336 17.14 -28.34 -22.01
C HIS A 336 18.04 -29.10 -22.99
N GLN A 337 17.72 -30.37 -23.28
CA GLN A 337 18.51 -31.25 -24.16
C GLN A 337 20.02 -31.28 -23.85
N GLY A 338 20.39 -31.17 -22.57
CA GLY A 338 21.78 -31.17 -22.10
C GLY A 338 22.51 -29.82 -22.18
N ALA A 339 21.85 -28.74 -22.62
CA ALA A 339 22.41 -27.38 -22.65
C ALA A 339 21.72 -26.46 -21.63
N ARG A 340 22.50 -25.67 -20.88
CA ARG A 340 21.99 -24.69 -19.92
C ARG A 340 21.27 -23.55 -20.65
N GLN A 341 20.11 -23.15 -20.13
CA GLN A 341 19.27 -22.07 -20.64
C GLN A 341 19.14 -20.98 -19.58
N GLU A 342 19.25 -19.72 -20.00
CA GLU A 342 18.97 -18.55 -19.15
C GLU A 342 17.58 -17.95 -19.45
N ASP A 343 17.13 -18.11 -20.70
CA ASP A 343 15.82 -17.67 -21.20
C ASP A 343 15.43 -18.57 -22.39
N MET A 344 14.29 -19.25 -22.31
CA MET A 344 13.84 -20.22 -23.31
C MET A 344 12.41 -19.95 -23.77
N LEU A 345 12.25 -19.55 -25.04
CA LEU A 345 10.95 -19.50 -25.72
C LEU A 345 10.39 -20.93 -25.86
N LEU A 346 9.15 -21.12 -25.42
CA LEU A 346 8.44 -22.39 -25.43
C LEU A 346 7.67 -22.62 -26.72
N ALA A 347 7.74 -23.84 -27.24
CA ALA A 347 7.05 -24.23 -28.47
C ALA A 347 6.59 -25.69 -28.41
N GLY A 348 5.29 -25.90 -28.17
CA GLY A 348 4.69 -27.23 -28.07
C GLY A 348 5.05 -27.92 -26.75
N ASP A 349 5.21 -29.25 -26.80
CA ASP A 349 5.63 -30.06 -25.66
C ASP A 349 7.17 -30.11 -25.57
N GLN A 350 7.72 -29.68 -24.44
CA GLN A 350 9.15 -29.61 -24.17
C GLN A 350 9.45 -30.05 -22.73
N GLU A 351 10.61 -30.66 -22.48
CA GLU A 351 11.00 -31.11 -21.13
C GLU A 351 12.34 -30.47 -20.72
N VAL A 352 12.40 -29.89 -19.53
CA VAL A 352 13.61 -29.28 -18.96
C VAL A 352 13.97 -29.92 -17.62
N ILE A 353 15.24 -29.83 -17.25
CA ILE A 353 15.77 -30.23 -15.94
C ILE A 353 16.15 -28.97 -15.18
N LEU A 354 15.54 -28.74 -14.02
CA LEU A 354 15.93 -27.67 -13.11
C LEU A 354 16.97 -28.22 -12.12
N GLY A 355 18.06 -27.50 -11.90
CA GLY A 355 19.10 -27.89 -10.96
C GLY A 355 20.28 -28.61 -11.64
N ASP A 356 20.81 -29.65 -10.99
CA ASP A 356 21.91 -30.45 -11.56
C ASP A 356 21.42 -31.28 -12.77
N PRO A 357 22.15 -31.36 -13.89
CA PRO A 357 21.66 -32.05 -15.10
C PRO A 357 21.50 -33.57 -14.95
N ALA A 358 22.02 -34.19 -13.89
CA ALA A 358 21.87 -35.63 -13.60
C ALA A 358 21.00 -35.94 -12.37
N LYS A 359 20.83 -34.99 -11.45
CA LYS A 359 20.09 -35.14 -10.17
C LYS A 359 18.99 -34.10 -9.95
N GLY A 360 18.83 -33.16 -10.89
CA GLY A 360 17.81 -32.14 -10.90
C GLY A 360 16.44 -32.68 -11.31
N GLN A 361 15.45 -31.80 -11.28
CA GLN A 361 14.05 -32.19 -11.41
C GLN A 361 13.49 -31.92 -12.79
N ARG A 362 12.75 -32.89 -13.32
CA ARG A 362 12.19 -32.84 -14.67
C ARG A 362 10.86 -32.09 -14.65
N VAL A 363 10.78 -31.02 -15.45
CA VAL A 363 9.57 -30.22 -15.67
C VAL A 363 9.13 -30.43 -17.12
N LEU A 364 7.87 -30.82 -17.32
CA LEU A 364 7.25 -30.86 -18.65
C LEU A 364 6.49 -29.56 -18.89
N LEU A 365 6.72 -28.96 -20.04
CA LEU A 365 6.16 -27.69 -20.49
C LEU A 365 5.33 -27.95 -21.74
N ARG A 366 4.10 -27.43 -21.80
CA ARG A 366 3.18 -27.61 -22.93
C ARG A 366 2.56 -26.27 -23.30
N THR A 367 2.69 -25.87 -24.57
CA THR A 367 1.95 -24.73 -25.14
C THR A 367 1.12 -25.17 -26.36
N PRO A 368 -0.03 -24.51 -26.65
CA PRO A 368 -0.78 -24.64 -27.89
C PRO A 368 0.14 -24.40 -29.09
N GLY A 369 0.54 -25.49 -29.75
CA GLY A 369 1.69 -25.48 -30.64
C GLY A 369 1.43 -24.83 -32.01
N ALA A 370 1.84 -23.58 -32.16
CA ALA A 370 2.54 -23.12 -33.36
C ALA A 370 3.42 -21.90 -33.03
N ALA A 371 4.75 -22.10 -32.95
CA ALA A 371 5.66 -20.98 -32.74
C ALA A 371 5.57 -19.98 -33.91
N PRO A 372 5.46 -18.66 -33.65
CA PRO A 372 5.61 -17.68 -34.72
C PRO A 372 7.01 -17.81 -35.31
N ALA A 373 7.10 -18.03 -36.63
CA ALA A 373 8.36 -18.24 -37.30
C ALA A 373 9.29 -17.02 -37.09
N ALA A 374 10.36 -17.22 -36.32
CA ALA A 374 11.33 -16.18 -36.04
C ALA A 374 11.92 -15.64 -37.35
N ARG A 375 11.53 -14.42 -37.73
CA ARG A 375 12.17 -13.71 -38.85
C ARG A 375 13.59 -13.36 -38.40
N PRO A 376 14.65 -13.98 -38.94
CA PRO A 376 15.98 -13.81 -38.40
C PRO A 376 16.43 -12.36 -38.56
N LEU A 377 16.69 -11.69 -37.43
CA LEU A 377 17.44 -10.45 -37.42
C LEU A 377 18.76 -10.69 -38.15
N ARG A 378 18.94 -10.00 -39.27
CA ARG A 378 20.09 -10.15 -40.15
C ARG A 378 21.31 -9.47 -39.54
N ARG A 379 21.82 -10.04 -38.44
CA ARG A 379 23.03 -9.62 -37.75
C ARG A 379 24.20 -9.80 -38.71
N ALA A 380 24.75 -8.69 -39.20
CA ALA A 380 25.83 -8.68 -40.18
C ALA A 380 27.16 -9.15 -39.56
N ALA A 381 27.28 -10.46 -39.32
CA ALA A 381 28.51 -11.06 -38.84
C ALA A 381 29.57 -11.07 -39.95
N ARG A 382 30.67 -10.33 -39.73
CA ARG A 382 31.90 -10.45 -40.50
C ARG A 382 32.38 -11.90 -40.44
N LYS A 383 32.61 -12.54 -41.59
CA LYS A 383 33.40 -13.78 -41.67
C LYS A 383 34.82 -13.50 -42.16
N PRO A 384 35.81 -14.35 -41.81
CA PRO A 384 37.22 -14.01 -41.91
C PRO A 384 37.79 -14.20 -43.32
N ARG A 385 38.99 -13.64 -43.52
CA ARG A 385 39.82 -13.77 -44.72
C ARG A 385 40.15 -15.24 -45.02
N SER A 386 40.08 -15.61 -46.29
CA SER A 386 40.90 -16.68 -46.88
C SER A 386 41.47 -16.17 -48.21
N HIS A 387 42.72 -16.51 -48.50
CA HIS A 387 43.32 -16.35 -49.84
C HIS A 387 43.04 -17.61 -50.67
N PRO A 388 42.95 -17.46 -52.00
CA PRO A 388 43.90 -18.19 -52.84
C PRO A 388 44.62 -17.28 -53.85
N SER A 389 45.73 -17.82 -54.37
CA SER A 389 46.66 -17.25 -55.34
C SER A 389 46.16 -17.31 -56.79
N GLY A 390 46.62 -16.39 -57.65
CA GLY A 390 46.44 -16.47 -59.11
C GLY A 390 46.60 -15.14 -59.86
N VAL A 391 47.77 -14.92 -60.47
CA VAL A 391 48.13 -13.80 -61.38
C VAL A 391 47.86 -14.31 -62.85
N PRO A 392 47.73 -13.50 -63.96
CA PRO A 392 48.37 -12.19 -64.16
C PRO A 392 47.76 -11.11 -65.12
N THR A 393 48.45 -9.96 -65.12
CA THR A 393 48.73 -9.00 -66.23
C THR A 393 47.73 -7.91 -66.70
N ARG A 394 48.19 -6.65 -66.45
CA ARG A 394 48.42 -5.52 -67.38
C ARG A 394 47.34 -4.44 -67.66
N ALA A 395 47.80 -3.20 -67.40
CA ALA A 395 47.44 -1.90 -68.01
C ALA A 395 46.05 -1.31 -67.67
N LEU A 396 45.84 0.01 -67.59
CA LEU A 396 46.70 1.19 -67.86
C LEU A 396 46.81 2.15 -66.66
N ILE A 397 47.86 2.98 -66.70
CA ILE A 397 48.05 4.18 -65.85
C ILE A 397 47.33 5.38 -66.48
N GLY A 398 46.79 6.29 -65.66
CA GLY A 398 46.80 7.72 -66.02
C GLY A 398 45.52 8.55 -65.91
N LEU A 399 44.84 8.60 -64.74
CA LEU A 399 44.09 9.82 -64.33
C LEU A 399 43.75 9.93 -62.82
N GLY A 400 44.52 9.28 -61.93
CA GLY A 400 44.12 9.13 -60.51
C GLY A 400 44.66 10.16 -59.51
N ALA A 401 45.76 10.87 -59.81
CA ALA A 401 46.54 11.57 -58.78
C ALA A 401 45.83 12.80 -58.16
N ALA A 402 45.16 13.62 -58.97
CA ALA A 402 44.46 14.81 -58.48
C ALA A 402 43.21 14.45 -57.65
N VAL A 403 42.44 13.45 -58.09
CA VAL A 403 41.22 13.01 -57.40
C VAL A 403 41.57 12.27 -56.10
N LEU A 404 42.59 11.41 -56.09
CA LEU A 404 43.01 10.71 -54.88
C LEU A 404 43.60 11.68 -53.84
N GLY A 405 44.33 12.72 -54.27
CA GLY A 405 44.78 13.80 -53.39
C GLY A 405 43.63 14.59 -52.78
N LEU A 406 42.63 15.00 -53.59
CA LEU A 406 41.46 15.72 -53.09
C LEU A 406 40.58 14.85 -52.18
N VAL A 407 40.45 13.55 -52.48
CA VAL A 407 39.71 12.59 -51.63
C VAL A 407 40.49 12.29 -50.35
N LEU A 408 41.82 12.18 -50.36
CA LEU A 408 42.61 12.04 -49.13
C LEU A 408 42.57 13.29 -48.27
N VAL A 409 42.59 14.49 -48.86
CA VAL A 409 42.43 15.75 -48.12
C VAL A 409 40.99 15.91 -47.63
N ALA A 410 39.98 15.53 -48.40
CA ALA A 410 38.58 15.54 -47.95
C ALA A 410 38.31 14.49 -46.87
N VAL A 411 38.88 13.29 -46.95
CA VAL A 411 38.78 12.25 -45.92
C VAL A 411 39.58 12.64 -44.68
N ALA A 412 40.76 13.24 -44.82
CA ALA A 412 41.51 13.78 -43.69
C ALA A 412 40.77 14.96 -43.04
N ALA A 413 40.20 15.87 -43.83
CA ALA A 413 39.37 16.97 -43.33
C ALA A 413 38.09 16.45 -42.66
N VAL A 414 37.41 15.44 -43.22
CA VAL A 414 36.27 14.78 -42.58
C VAL A 414 36.70 14.05 -41.30
N VAL A 415 37.85 13.39 -41.25
CA VAL A 415 38.36 12.73 -40.03
C VAL A 415 38.83 13.73 -38.97
N VAL A 416 39.30 14.92 -39.37
CA VAL A 416 39.70 16.00 -38.45
C VAL A 416 38.50 16.85 -38.00
N LEU A 417 37.48 17.03 -38.84
CA LEU A 417 36.22 17.73 -38.53
C LEU A 417 35.13 16.81 -37.92
N SER A 418 35.30 15.49 -38.01
CA SER A 418 34.50 14.47 -37.30
C SER A 418 35.24 13.87 -36.12
N ARG A 419 36.38 14.46 -35.72
CA ARG A 419 36.77 14.43 -34.32
C ARG A 419 35.84 15.36 -33.57
N ASP A 420 34.70 14.81 -33.17
CA ASP A 420 34.02 15.31 -31.98
C ASP A 420 35.04 15.27 -30.84
N ASP A 421 35.63 16.42 -30.49
CA ASP A 421 36.42 16.61 -29.26
C ASP A 421 35.51 16.61 -28.01
N LYS A 422 34.44 15.81 -28.05
CA LYS A 422 33.80 15.28 -26.87
C LYS A 422 34.69 14.16 -26.36
N ALA A 423 35.64 14.55 -25.50
CA ALA A 423 36.18 13.61 -24.51
C ALA A 423 35.01 12.77 -23.97
N PRO A 424 35.14 11.43 -23.88
CA PRO A 424 34.03 10.59 -23.44
C PRO A 424 33.54 11.12 -22.10
N VAL A 425 32.30 11.60 -22.08
CA VAL A 425 31.68 12.14 -20.86
C VAL A 425 31.81 11.04 -19.82
N ALA A 426 32.53 11.32 -18.73
CA ALA A 426 32.78 10.34 -17.69
C ALA A 426 31.45 9.71 -17.30
N THR A 427 31.37 8.39 -17.45
CA THR A 427 30.15 7.65 -17.14
C THR A 427 29.91 7.75 -15.64
N VAL A 428 28.92 8.56 -15.26
CA VAL A 428 28.44 8.70 -13.88
C VAL A 428 28.20 7.29 -13.34
N THR A 429 28.93 6.94 -12.29
CA THR A 429 28.86 5.64 -11.62
C THR A 429 27.78 5.65 -10.54
N LYS A 430 27.42 4.48 -9.99
CA LYS A 430 26.52 4.46 -8.83
C LYS A 430 27.16 5.07 -7.58
N ASP A 431 28.48 5.02 -7.45
CA ASP A 431 29.20 5.71 -6.37
C ASP A 431 29.16 7.23 -6.52
N ASP A 432 29.14 7.77 -7.75
CA ASP A 432 28.91 9.20 -7.96
C ASP A 432 27.51 9.63 -7.49
N LEU A 433 26.50 8.77 -7.72
CA LEU A 433 25.14 9.00 -7.23
C LEU A 433 25.04 8.89 -5.69
N ALA A 434 25.80 7.97 -5.08
CA ALA A 434 25.92 7.85 -3.63
C ALA A 434 26.63 9.09 -3.03
N ARG A 435 27.75 9.54 -3.59
CA ARG A 435 28.43 10.80 -3.21
C ARG A 435 27.56 12.04 -3.39
N ALA A 436 26.66 12.03 -4.37
CA ALA A 436 25.69 13.09 -4.57
C ALA A 436 24.50 13.03 -3.59
N THR A 437 24.36 11.95 -2.83
CA THR A 437 23.25 11.75 -1.87
C THR A 437 23.78 11.84 -0.43
N VAL A 438 23.20 12.74 0.35
CA VAL A 438 23.60 13.04 1.73
C VAL A 438 22.57 12.56 2.74
N ALA A 439 23.01 12.19 3.94
CA ALA A 439 22.12 12.01 5.09
C ALA A 439 21.90 13.37 5.75
N LEU A 440 20.67 13.66 6.14
CA LEU A 440 20.26 14.88 6.83
C LEU A 440 19.72 14.54 8.21
N LEU A 441 20.17 15.26 9.22
CA LEU A 441 19.57 15.25 10.56
C LEU A 441 19.15 16.68 10.90
N ALA A 442 17.85 16.90 10.94
CA ALA A 442 17.26 18.18 11.33
C ALA A 442 16.97 18.16 12.84
N THR A 443 17.20 19.30 13.50
CA THR A 443 16.98 19.46 14.94
C THR A 443 16.23 20.75 15.24
N ASN A 444 15.29 20.70 16.18
CA ASN A 444 14.55 21.86 16.68
C ASN A 444 14.29 21.68 18.18
N GLY A 445 14.98 22.46 19.02
CA GLY A 445 14.98 22.24 20.46
C GLY A 445 15.51 20.84 20.83
N ASP A 446 14.72 20.06 21.56
CA ASP A 446 15.01 18.68 21.92
C ASP A 446 14.54 17.65 20.86
N GLU A 447 13.83 18.08 19.80
CA GLU A 447 13.36 17.21 18.73
C GLU A 447 14.42 17.05 17.64
N ALA A 448 14.56 15.82 17.13
CA ALA A 448 15.46 15.48 16.03
C ALA A 448 14.83 14.47 15.07
N TRP A 449 14.95 14.68 13.77
CA TRP A 449 14.45 13.76 12.75
C TRP A 449 15.39 13.63 11.55
N GLY A 450 15.48 12.41 11.02
CA GLY A 450 16.36 12.05 9.91
C GLY A 450 15.68 12.08 8.55
N GLY A 451 16.47 12.32 7.51
CA GLY A 451 16.07 12.20 6.12
C GLY A 451 17.28 12.12 5.19
N SER A 452 17.03 12.24 3.89
CA SER A 452 18.05 12.25 2.84
C SER A 452 18.01 13.56 2.05
N GLY A 453 19.09 13.87 1.34
CA GLY A 453 19.17 15.00 0.42
C GLY A 453 20.03 14.69 -0.79
N VAL A 454 19.93 15.51 -1.84
CA VAL A 454 20.70 15.36 -3.09
C VAL A 454 21.41 16.67 -3.44
N ILE A 455 22.71 16.63 -3.67
CA ILE A 455 23.53 17.79 -4.02
C ILE A 455 23.20 18.23 -5.45
N VAL A 456 22.64 19.44 -5.58
CA VAL A 456 22.15 20.03 -6.86
C VAL A 456 22.89 21.31 -7.26
N ASP A 457 23.87 21.78 -6.50
CA ASP A 457 24.87 22.78 -6.93
C ASP A 457 26.08 22.62 -6.00
N ALA A 458 27.11 21.89 -6.46
CA ALA A 458 28.25 21.54 -5.60
C ALA A 458 29.06 22.79 -5.19
N ASP A 459 29.32 23.69 -6.15
CA ASP A 459 30.06 24.94 -5.94
C ASP A 459 29.42 25.87 -4.90
N LYS A 460 28.09 25.83 -4.78
CA LYS A 460 27.32 26.63 -3.80
C LYS A 460 26.79 25.83 -2.61
N GLY A 461 27.10 24.54 -2.52
CA GLY A 461 26.65 23.63 -1.47
C GLY A 461 25.14 23.51 -1.36
N LEU A 462 24.40 23.54 -2.49
CA LEU A 462 22.94 23.41 -2.48
C LEU A 462 22.51 21.95 -2.51
N ILE A 463 21.59 21.61 -1.62
CA ILE A 463 21.02 20.26 -1.46
C ILE A 463 19.50 20.36 -1.61
N LEU A 464 18.92 19.59 -2.53
CA LEU A 464 17.48 19.37 -2.65
C LEU A 464 17.05 18.25 -1.70
N THR A 465 15.94 18.42 -1.00
CA THR A 465 15.34 17.42 -0.11
C THR A 465 13.82 17.64 -0.03
N ASN A 466 13.12 16.91 0.84
CA ASN A 466 11.70 17.14 1.11
C ASN A 466 11.47 18.33 2.06
N ALA A 467 10.28 18.94 1.96
CA ALA A 467 9.88 20.01 2.87
C ALA A 467 9.66 19.47 4.28
N HIS A 468 9.10 18.28 4.51
CA HIS A 468 9.02 17.75 5.88
C HIS A 468 10.38 17.52 6.55
N VAL A 469 11.45 17.32 5.77
CA VAL A 469 12.80 17.14 6.33
C VAL A 469 13.41 18.48 6.73
N ALA A 470 13.35 19.49 5.86
CA ALA A 470 14.11 20.74 6.02
C ALA A 470 13.28 22.02 6.24
N ALA A 471 11.97 21.96 6.03
CA ALA A 471 11.06 23.08 6.11
C ALA A 471 9.62 22.64 6.48
N PRO A 472 9.41 21.96 7.62
CA PRO A 472 8.09 21.46 8.01
C PRO A 472 7.01 22.55 8.08
N ALA A 473 7.36 23.79 8.45
CA ALA A 473 6.46 24.95 8.46
C ALA A 473 6.32 25.65 7.08
N ALA A 474 6.73 25.02 5.97
CA ALA A 474 6.60 25.61 4.64
C ALA A 474 5.14 25.75 4.20
N VAL A 475 4.77 26.92 3.67
CA VAL A 475 3.43 27.18 3.10
C VAL A 475 3.07 26.12 2.06
N GLY A 476 1.91 25.51 2.24
CA GLY A 476 1.37 24.42 1.44
C GLY A 476 1.58 23.02 2.03
N ARG A 477 2.40 22.88 3.09
CA ARG A 477 2.71 21.57 3.71
C ARG A 477 1.45 20.87 4.21
N ALA A 478 0.62 21.58 4.96
CA ALA A 478 -0.56 21.03 5.61
C ALA A 478 -1.65 20.62 4.61
N LEU A 479 -1.78 21.34 3.49
CA LEU A 479 -2.71 21.00 2.39
C LEU A 479 -2.48 19.58 1.85
N ARG A 480 -1.22 19.16 1.71
CA ARG A 480 -0.87 17.82 1.21
C ARG A 480 -1.33 16.71 2.16
N GLY A 481 -1.52 17.03 3.44
CA GLY A 481 -2.13 16.15 4.44
C GLY A 481 -3.65 16.02 4.25
N ALA A 482 -4.33 17.10 3.86
CA ALA A 482 -5.79 17.15 3.72
C ALA A 482 -6.30 16.13 2.70
N ASP A 483 -5.69 16.07 1.52
CA ASP A 483 -6.02 15.12 0.45
C ASP A 483 -5.74 13.65 0.84
N SER A 484 -4.91 13.42 1.86
CA SER A 484 -4.57 12.08 2.37
C SER A 484 -5.43 11.61 3.55
N GLY A 485 -6.31 12.49 4.08
CA GLY A 485 -7.08 12.23 5.29
C GLY A 485 -6.22 12.24 6.57
N ALA A 486 -5.18 13.08 6.62
CA ALA A 486 -4.35 13.24 7.81
C ALA A 486 -5.16 13.92 8.93
N PRO A 487 -5.25 13.32 10.13
CA PRO A 487 -6.21 13.74 11.17
C PRO A 487 -5.77 14.94 12.06
N TYR A 488 -4.71 15.67 11.67
CA TYR A 488 -4.27 16.89 12.35
C TYR A 488 -3.97 18.03 11.35
N LEU A 489 -4.97 18.54 10.63
CA LEU A 489 -4.75 19.70 9.73
C LEU A 489 -4.53 21.02 10.47
N PHE A 490 -5.06 21.14 11.69
CA PHE A 490 -4.98 22.32 12.56
C PHE A 490 -4.33 22.00 13.91
N ALA A 491 -3.22 21.25 13.88
CA ALA A 491 -2.39 21.02 15.07
C ALA A 491 -1.97 22.36 15.70
N ASP A 492 -2.04 22.46 17.03
CA ASP A 492 -1.90 23.73 17.75
C ASP A 492 -0.49 24.37 17.60
N GLU A 493 0.53 23.59 17.24
CA GLU A 493 1.85 24.07 16.84
C GLU A 493 2.31 23.38 15.55
N ALA A 494 2.48 24.14 14.47
CA ALA A 494 3.19 23.66 13.29
C ALA A 494 4.68 23.49 13.64
N THR A 495 5.24 22.28 13.44
CA THR A 495 6.66 21.99 13.70
C THR A 495 7.51 23.05 13.01
N ALA A 496 8.22 23.86 13.81
CA ALA A 496 9.01 24.96 13.28
C ALA A 496 10.18 24.45 12.42
N ASN A 497 10.64 25.28 11.49
CA ASN A 497 11.77 24.93 10.65
C ASN A 497 13.05 24.82 11.50
N PRO A 498 13.92 23.82 11.24
CA PRO A 498 15.18 23.67 11.96
C PRO A 498 16.14 24.84 11.69
N ASP A 499 16.81 25.33 12.73
CA ASP A 499 17.78 26.45 12.63
C ASP A 499 19.05 26.06 11.85
N ASP A 500 19.54 24.85 12.10
CA ASP A 500 20.65 24.19 11.40
C ASP A 500 20.23 22.73 11.12
N ILE A 501 20.65 22.21 9.97
CA ILE A 501 20.47 20.80 9.57
C ILE A 501 21.86 20.21 9.42
N GLU A 502 22.18 19.16 10.17
CA GLU A 502 23.43 18.42 9.99
C GLU A 502 23.41 17.72 8.63
N VAL A 503 24.53 17.85 7.90
CA VAL A 503 24.74 17.19 6.61
C VAL A 503 25.89 16.21 6.74
N SER A 504 25.53 14.93 6.67
CA SER A 504 26.47 13.82 6.63
C SER A 504 26.70 13.40 5.18
N VAL A 505 27.96 13.45 4.74
CA VAL A 505 28.36 13.18 3.36
C VAL A 505 29.14 11.88 3.26
N ASN A 506 29.18 11.30 2.07
CA ASN A 506 29.68 9.95 1.85
C ASN A 506 30.64 9.90 0.65
N GLU A 507 31.46 8.86 0.58
CA GLU A 507 32.49 8.63 -0.46
C GLU A 507 32.07 7.59 -1.52
N GLY A 508 31.04 6.77 -1.28
CA GLY A 508 30.56 5.71 -2.19
C GLY A 508 29.38 4.91 -1.62
N LEU A 509 28.97 3.82 -2.29
CA LEU A 509 27.84 3.00 -1.84
C LEU A 509 28.14 2.15 -0.59
N ASP A 510 29.36 1.61 -0.48
CA ASP A 510 29.77 0.69 0.58
C ASP A 510 30.52 1.41 1.72
N THR A 511 30.23 2.70 1.92
CA THR A 511 30.82 3.54 2.97
C THR A 511 29.73 4.28 3.74
N SER A 512 29.99 4.52 5.02
CA SER A 512 29.08 5.25 5.90
C SER A 512 29.17 6.76 5.66
N ALA A 513 28.05 7.46 5.73
CA ALA A 513 28.02 8.92 5.73
C ALA A 513 28.61 9.48 7.04
N GLU A 514 29.48 10.48 6.92
CA GLU A 514 30.13 11.16 8.05
C GLU A 514 29.63 12.61 8.19
N PRO A 515 29.35 13.10 9.42
CA PRO A 515 29.00 14.49 9.66
C PRO A 515 30.14 15.43 9.24
N ARG A 516 29.91 16.25 8.21
CA ARG A 516 30.92 17.21 7.72
C ARG A 516 30.46 18.66 7.68
N PHE A 517 29.15 18.92 7.59
CA PHE A 517 28.61 20.27 7.46
C PHE A 517 27.33 20.49 8.26
N THR A 518 26.94 21.76 8.42
CA THR A 518 25.54 22.13 8.66
C THR A 518 25.03 22.99 7.51
N ALA A 519 23.74 22.87 7.24
CA ALA A 519 23.02 23.60 6.22
C ALA A 519 21.82 24.35 6.79
N THR A 520 21.44 25.45 6.15
CA THR A 520 20.25 26.23 6.49
C THR A 520 19.29 26.27 5.30
N LEU A 521 18.01 26.47 5.56
CA LEU A 521 17.00 26.61 4.52
C LEU A 521 17.29 27.80 3.58
N VAL A 522 17.08 27.63 2.28
CA VAL A 522 17.16 28.70 1.27
C VAL A 522 15.82 28.94 0.59
N ALA A 523 15.10 27.87 0.27
CA ALA A 523 13.80 27.95 -0.40
C ALA A 523 12.99 26.68 -0.11
N ALA A 524 11.66 26.80 0.02
CA ALA A 524 10.77 25.66 0.15
C ALA A 524 9.47 25.86 -0.63
N ASP A 525 8.88 24.75 -1.06
CA ASP A 525 7.53 24.62 -1.54
C ASP A 525 6.84 23.52 -0.72
N GLY A 526 6.00 23.90 0.23
CA GLY A 526 5.36 22.95 1.15
C GLY A 526 4.38 22.01 0.43
N TYR A 527 3.70 22.52 -0.60
CA TYR A 527 2.72 21.77 -1.39
C TYR A 527 3.38 20.66 -2.21
N LEU A 528 4.48 20.98 -2.90
CA LEU A 528 5.28 19.99 -3.61
C LEU A 528 6.03 19.03 -2.67
N ASP A 529 6.11 19.34 -1.37
CA ASP A 529 7.02 18.70 -0.41
C ASP A 529 8.49 18.77 -0.85
N LEU A 530 8.96 19.96 -1.27
CA LEU A 530 10.34 20.16 -1.73
C LEU A 530 10.99 21.34 -1.00
N ALA A 531 12.24 21.16 -0.59
CA ALA A 531 13.07 22.20 0.00
C ALA A 531 14.48 22.17 -0.59
N VAL A 532 15.11 23.34 -0.68
CA VAL A 532 16.53 23.49 -0.98
C VAL A 532 17.22 24.13 0.23
N VAL A 533 18.21 23.44 0.76
CA VAL A 533 19.08 23.91 1.84
C VAL A 533 20.47 24.23 1.27
N ARG A 534 21.24 25.05 2.00
CA ARG A 534 22.62 25.41 1.64
C ARG A 534 23.55 25.09 2.79
N ILE A 535 24.63 24.38 2.50
CA ILE A 535 25.76 24.23 3.43
C ILE A 535 26.33 25.61 3.78
N THR A 536 26.29 25.99 5.06
CA THR A 536 26.78 27.29 5.57
C THR A 536 27.98 27.15 6.50
N LYS A 537 28.04 26.05 7.28
CA LYS A 537 29.12 25.78 8.24
C LYS A 537 29.68 24.38 8.01
N LYS A 538 30.93 24.18 8.40
CA LYS A 538 31.48 22.85 8.69
C LYS A 538 30.88 22.34 9.99
N PHE A 539 30.91 21.03 10.22
CA PHE A 539 30.43 20.41 11.46
C PHE A 539 31.11 20.97 12.73
N SER A 540 32.32 21.52 12.60
CA SER A 540 33.01 22.28 13.66
C SER A 540 32.43 23.69 13.95
N GLY A 541 31.24 24.02 13.44
CA GLY A 541 30.58 25.33 13.57
C GLY A 541 31.23 26.50 12.79
N THR A 542 32.34 26.26 12.09
CA THR A 542 33.05 27.31 11.32
C THR A 542 32.42 27.48 9.94
N ALA A 543 32.17 28.71 9.49
CA ALA A 543 31.66 28.99 8.14
C ALA A 543 32.49 28.30 7.03
N VAL A 544 31.82 27.81 5.99
CA VAL A 544 32.50 27.17 4.84
C VAL A 544 33.14 28.19 3.91
N ALA A 545 34.27 27.81 3.31
CA ALA A 545 34.83 28.45 2.12
C ALA A 545 34.65 27.53 0.91
N ALA A 546 34.78 28.07 -0.31
CA ALA A 546 34.62 27.29 -1.56
C ALA A 546 35.51 26.03 -1.63
N ARG A 547 36.71 26.05 -1.03
CA ARG A 547 37.60 24.89 -0.92
C ARG A 547 37.06 23.76 -0.02
N ASP A 548 36.20 24.08 0.93
CA ASP A 548 35.63 23.10 1.85
C ASP A 548 34.47 22.33 1.17
N LEU A 549 33.90 22.90 0.10
CA LEU A 549 32.93 22.27 -0.80
C LEU A 549 33.60 21.50 -1.96
N ALA A 550 34.91 21.68 -2.17
CA ALA A 550 35.67 21.05 -3.25
C ALA A 550 35.83 19.55 -2.97
N GLY A 551 34.98 18.74 -3.60
CA GLY A 551 34.85 17.30 -3.36
C GLY A 551 33.39 16.82 -3.32
N LEU A 552 32.43 17.73 -3.13
CA LEU A 552 31.01 17.45 -3.30
C LEU A 552 30.72 17.05 -4.76
N THR A 553 29.90 16.01 -4.94
CA THR A 553 29.49 15.52 -6.27
C THR A 553 28.10 16.05 -6.61
N GLU A 554 27.95 16.85 -7.67
CA GLU A 554 26.63 17.32 -8.13
C GLU A 554 25.90 16.23 -8.93
N VAL A 555 24.62 16.00 -8.62
CA VAL A 555 23.79 15.08 -9.38
C VAL A 555 23.45 15.64 -10.77
N ARG A 556 23.47 14.77 -11.78
CA ARG A 556 22.96 15.15 -13.10
C ARG A 556 21.43 15.12 -13.12
N LEU A 557 20.79 16.28 -13.28
CA LEU A 557 19.34 16.36 -13.48
C LEU A 557 18.93 15.71 -14.82
N GLY A 558 17.86 14.92 -14.76
CA GLY A 558 17.18 14.31 -15.90
C GLY A 558 15.94 15.10 -16.33
N ASP A 559 15.03 14.43 -17.03
CA ASP A 559 13.74 14.98 -17.44
C ASP A 559 12.63 14.00 -17.04
N SER A 560 11.89 14.32 -15.98
CA SER A 560 10.83 13.45 -15.44
C SER A 560 9.62 13.31 -16.36
N ASP A 561 9.44 14.21 -17.34
CA ASP A 561 8.33 14.14 -18.30
C ASP A 561 8.61 13.10 -19.41
N THR A 562 9.84 12.59 -19.49
CA THR A 562 10.19 11.46 -20.37
C THR A 562 9.89 10.09 -19.74
N VAL A 563 9.81 9.99 -18.42
CA VAL A 563 9.59 8.74 -17.67
C VAL A 563 8.22 8.09 -17.97
N ARG A 564 8.15 6.77 -18.12
CA ARG A 564 6.95 5.99 -18.47
C ARG A 564 6.76 4.81 -17.52
N THR A 565 5.53 4.29 -17.42
CA THR A 565 5.27 3.01 -16.75
C THR A 565 6.10 1.89 -17.38
N GLY A 566 6.74 1.08 -16.54
CA GLY A 566 7.70 0.05 -16.94
C GLY A 566 9.16 0.53 -17.03
N ASP A 567 9.43 1.83 -17.03
CA ASP A 567 10.82 2.32 -17.01
C ASP A 567 11.50 1.92 -15.69
N PRO A 568 12.77 1.48 -15.72
CA PRO A 568 13.53 1.20 -14.52
C PRO A 568 13.83 2.49 -13.76
N VAL A 569 13.64 2.44 -12.45
CA VAL A 569 14.01 3.52 -11.52
C VAL A 569 14.70 2.93 -10.29
N THR A 570 15.75 3.61 -9.85
CA THR A 570 16.51 3.24 -8.65
C THR A 570 16.50 4.39 -7.66
N TYR A 571 16.36 4.08 -6.38
CA TYR A 571 16.49 5.02 -5.28
C TYR A 571 17.86 4.91 -4.61
N VAL A 572 18.38 6.02 -4.10
CA VAL A 572 19.47 6.09 -3.11
C VAL A 572 19.00 6.98 -1.96
N GLY A 573 19.22 6.53 -0.72
CA GLY A 573 18.89 7.27 0.49
C GLY A 573 19.38 6.57 1.76
N TYR A 574 19.19 7.22 2.91
CA TYR A 574 19.65 6.77 4.21
C TYR A 574 18.45 6.43 5.10
N PRO A 575 18.06 5.16 5.23
CA PRO A 575 16.88 4.79 5.98
C PRO A 575 17.12 4.83 7.50
N GLY A 576 16.41 5.70 8.22
CA GLY A 576 16.51 5.85 9.68
C GLY A 576 15.96 4.66 10.49
N ALA A 577 15.49 3.60 9.83
CA ALA A 577 15.11 2.32 10.43
C ALA A 577 16.18 1.22 10.27
N ALA A 578 17.31 1.53 9.64
CA ALA A 578 18.50 0.68 9.66
C ALA A 578 19.52 1.26 10.65
N ASP A 579 20.08 0.43 11.53
CA ASP A 579 21.23 0.79 12.38
C ASP A 579 22.54 0.89 11.56
N SER A 580 22.48 1.46 10.36
CA SER A 580 23.58 1.63 9.41
C SER A 580 23.54 3.04 8.84
N ALA A 581 24.70 3.69 8.80
CA ALA A 581 24.90 4.99 8.18
C ALA A 581 25.24 4.87 6.67
N ASP A 582 25.07 3.69 6.08
CA ASP A 582 25.39 3.40 4.68
C ASP A 582 24.16 3.67 3.76
N PRO A 583 24.36 4.15 2.53
CA PRO A 583 23.29 4.51 1.61
C PRO A 583 22.64 3.24 1.06
N THR A 584 21.33 3.10 1.29
CA THR A 584 20.56 2.00 0.73
C THR A 584 20.20 2.28 -0.73
N LEU A 585 20.43 1.28 -1.60
CA LEU A 585 20.07 1.33 -3.01
C LEU A 585 18.98 0.32 -3.34
N THR A 586 17.77 0.78 -3.67
CA THR A 586 16.64 -0.09 -4.08
C THR A 586 16.27 0.16 -5.53
N THR A 587 16.02 -0.90 -6.30
CA THR A 587 15.67 -0.81 -7.73
C THR A 587 14.30 -1.42 -7.97
N GLY A 588 13.53 -0.76 -8.84
CA GLY A 588 12.24 -1.25 -9.29
C GLY A 588 11.89 -0.65 -10.65
N SER A 589 10.59 -0.58 -10.92
CA SER A 589 10.04 0.02 -12.14
C SER A 589 8.92 0.97 -11.81
N VAL A 590 8.74 1.98 -12.65
CA VAL A 590 7.61 2.91 -12.55
C VAL A 590 6.30 2.14 -12.77
N ALA A 591 5.46 2.12 -11.75
CA ALA A 591 4.18 1.42 -11.76
C ALA A 591 3.08 2.30 -12.39
N SER A 592 2.96 3.55 -11.95
CA SER A 592 1.94 4.49 -12.43
C SER A 592 2.32 5.93 -12.12
N THR A 593 1.49 6.89 -12.53
CA THR A 593 1.63 8.30 -12.17
C THR A 593 0.28 8.87 -11.75
N SER A 594 0.22 9.69 -10.71
CA SER A 594 -0.94 10.53 -10.43
C SER A 594 -0.77 11.92 -11.05
N SER A 595 -1.87 12.47 -11.55
CA SER A 595 -1.99 13.87 -11.94
C SER A 595 -2.60 14.70 -10.82
N ASP A 596 -2.41 16.01 -10.89
CA ASP A 596 -2.94 16.98 -9.94
C ASP A 596 -3.37 18.23 -10.71
N ASP A 597 -4.62 18.65 -10.53
CA ASP A 597 -5.22 19.77 -11.25
C ASP A 597 -4.62 21.12 -10.82
N ARG A 598 -4.10 21.22 -9.59
CA ARG A 598 -3.34 22.40 -9.12
C ARG A 598 -2.00 22.55 -9.83
N LEU A 599 -1.45 21.44 -10.33
CA LEU A 599 -0.30 21.41 -11.22
C LEU A 599 -0.69 21.53 -12.71
N ASN A 600 -1.93 21.94 -13.02
CA ASN A 600 -2.53 21.98 -14.36
C ASN A 600 -2.58 20.61 -15.06
N GLY A 601 -2.90 19.55 -14.31
CA GLY A 601 -2.94 18.17 -14.80
C GLY A 601 -1.55 17.55 -15.04
N ALA A 602 -0.47 18.23 -14.64
CA ALA A 602 0.86 17.64 -14.62
C ALA A 602 0.95 16.50 -13.60
N ARG A 603 2.00 15.68 -13.74
CA ARG A 603 2.27 14.57 -12.82
C ARG A 603 2.69 15.13 -11.45
N ALA A 604 1.95 14.80 -10.40
CA ALA A 604 2.33 15.15 -9.02
C ALA A 604 3.23 14.09 -8.38
N LEU A 605 2.93 12.81 -8.64
CA LEU A 605 3.65 11.68 -8.08
C LEU A 605 3.90 10.61 -9.14
N VAL A 606 5.08 10.01 -9.11
CA VAL A 606 5.41 8.79 -9.85
C VAL A 606 5.48 7.65 -8.86
N ASN A 607 4.57 6.68 -9.00
CA ASN A 607 4.54 5.47 -8.19
C ASN A 607 5.50 4.43 -8.77
N THR A 608 6.18 3.68 -7.92
CA THR A 608 7.19 2.70 -8.28
C THR A 608 7.14 1.46 -7.38
N THR A 609 7.60 0.35 -7.93
CA THR A 609 7.88 -0.89 -7.18
C THR A 609 9.22 -0.85 -6.44
N ALA A 610 10.03 0.19 -6.62
CA ALA A 610 11.27 0.39 -5.85
C ALA A 610 10.91 0.70 -4.40
N THR A 611 11.30 -0.18 -3.47
CA THR A 611 10.94 -0.05 -2.05
C THR A 611 11.63 1.15 -1.41
N ALA A 612 10.86 2.05 -0.78
CA ALA A 612 11.38 3.01 0.19
C ALA A 612 11.01 2.57 1.62
N SER A 613 12.01 2.53 2.49
CA SER A 613 11.86 2.56 3.95
C SER A 613 11.98 4.01 4.47
N GLY A 614 11.51 4.24 5.71
CA GLY A 614 11.60 5.57 6.36
C GLY A 614 13.05 6.07 6.43
N GLY A 615 13.27 7.32 6.05
CA GLY A 615 14.59 7.98 5.92
C GLY A 615 15.08 8.18 4.47
N ASN A 616 14.58 7.40 3.49
CA ASN A 616 14.84 7.66 2.08
C ASN A 616 14.18 8.95 1.54
N SER A 617 13.24 9.53 2.30
CA SER A 617 12.59 10.80 1.99
C SER A 617 13.62 11.91 1.74
N GLY A 618 13.46 12.63 0.64
CA GLY A 618 14.40 13.67 0.22
C GLY A 618 15.61 13.19 -0.57
N GLY A 619 15.78 11.86 -0.71
CA GLY A 619 16.88 11.23 -1.44
C GLY A 619 16.77 11.30 -2.96
N LEU A 620 17.50 10.42 -3.63
CA LEU A 620 17.67 10.44 -5.09
C LEU A 620 16.86 9.32 -5.76
N ALA A 621 15.89 9.67 -6.60
CA ALA A 621 15.35 8.74 -7.62
C ALA A 621 16.01 9.01 -8.97
N PHE A 622 16.58 7.99 -9.61
CA PHE A 622 17.33 8.11 -10.88
C PHE A 622 16.96 7.06 -11.95
N ASP A 623 17.17 7.42 -13.22
CA ASP A 623 16.88 6.59 -14.39
C ASP A 623 18.03 5.68 -14.83
N ALA A 624 17.81 4.82 -15.82
CA ALA A 624 18.85 3.96 -16.41
C ALA A 624 20.07 4.71 -17.02
N HIS A 625 20.03 6.03 -17.13
CA HIS A 625 21.14 6.87 -17.61
C HIS A 625 21.87 7.58 -16.46
N ASN A 626 21.60 7.19 -15.21
CA ASN A 626 22.16 7.79 -13.99
C ASN A 626 21.86 9.29 -13.89
N ARG A 627 20.62 9.68 -14.25
CA ARG A 627 20.10 11.05 -14.12
C ARG A 627 18.97 11.09 -13.10
N MET A 628 18.96 12.09 -12.23
CA MET A 628 17.87 12.33 -11.28
C MET A 628 16.55 12.56 -12.02
N VAL A 629 15.53 11.78 -11.69
CA VAL A 629 14.15 11.94 -12.18
C VAL A 629 13.17 12.33 -11.08
N GLY A 630 13.56 12.29 -9.81
CA GLY A 630 12.77 12.86 -8.73
C GLY A 630 13.29 12.65 -7.32
N VAL A 631 12.45 13.02 -6.36
CA VAL A 631 12.72 12.98 -4.91
C VAL A 631 11.72 12.03 -4.24
N PRO A 632 12.16 10.87 -3.68
CA PRO A 632 11.29 9.98 -2.91
C PRO A 632 10.65 10.73 -1.75
N THR A 633 9.37 10.47 -1.46
CA THR A 633 8.59 11.31 -0.53
C THR A 633 7.56 10.55 0.31
N VAL A 634 6.88 9.54 -0.27
CA VAL A 634 5.82 8.79 0.43
C VAL A 634 5.86 7.30 0.08
N GLY A 635 5.43 6.45 1.03
CA GLY A 635 5.07 5.06 0.79
C GLY A 635 3.56 4.87 0.91
N LEU A 636 2.94 4.22 -0.08
CA LEU A 636 1.58 3.72 0.03
C LEU A 636 1.62 2.48 0.93
N LEU A 637 1.12 2.61 2.16
CA LEU A 637 1.02 1.52 3.11
C LEU A 637 -0.29 0.74 2.92
N ASP A 638 -0.22 -0.57 3.05
CA ASP A 638 -1.39 -1.44 3.16
C ASP A 638 -2.13 -1.13 4.47
N LYS A 639 -3.41 -0.78 4.37
CA LYS A 639 -4.21 -0.31 5.52
C LYS A 639 -4.55 -1.42 6.55
N VAL A 640 -4.20 -2.67 6.30
CA VAL A 640 -4.49 -3.83 7.15
C VAL A 640 -3.23 -4.38 7.83
N THR A 641 -2.07 -4.25 7.17
CA THR A 641 -0.79 -4.82 7.60
C THR A 641 0.29 -3.78 7.88
N GLY A 642 0.11 -2.52 7.46
CA GLY A 642 1.09 -1.45 7.59
C GLY A 642 2.31 -1.57 6.67
N ALA A 643 2.36 -2.57 5.79
CA ALA A 643 3.49 -2.81 4.89
C ALA A 643 3.45 -1.88 3.66
N ALA A 644 4.60 -1.42 3.17
CA ALA A 644 4.68 -0.62 1.95
C ALA A 644 4.36 -1.44 0.70
N VAL A 645 3.28 -1.08 0.00
CA VAL A 645 2.80 -1.75 -1.22
C VAL A 645 3.43 -1.13 -2.47
N LEU A 646 3.53 0.20 -2.50
CA LEU A 646 4.18 0.99 -3.54
C LEU A 646 4.89 2.18 -2.89
N SER A 647 5.95 2.70 -3.51
CA SER A 647 6.59 3.94 -3.08
C SER A 647 6.43 5.02 -4.15
N GLY A 648 6.48 6.30 -3.76
CA GLY A 648 6.25 7.44 -4.64
C GLY A 648 7.36 8.48 -4.57
N PHE A 649 7.66 9.10 -5.71
CA PHE A 649 8.59 10.23 -5.81
C PHE A 649 7.97 11.44 -6.51
N VAL A 650 8.36 12.64 -6.07
CA VAL A 650 8.01 13.92 -6.72
C VAL A 650 8.87 14.10 -7.97
N PRO A 651 8.29 14.34 -9.17
CA PRO A 651 9.03 14.60 -10.40
C PRO A 651 10.05 15.74 -10.30
N VAL A 652 11.29 15.52 -10.77
CA VAL A 652 12.36 16.54 -10.71
C VAL A 652 12.02 17.82 -11.47
N ASN A 653 11.18 17.75 -12.52
CA ASN A 653 10.78 18.94 -13.29
C ASN A 653 10.01 19.96 -12.44
N LEU A 654 9.29 19.51 -11.40
CA LEU A 654 8.60 20.39 -10.44
C LEU A 654 9.60 21.16 -9.57
N ALA A 655 10.74 20.54 -9.22
CA ALA A 655 11.82 21.17 -8.45
C ALA A 655 12.59 22.27 -9.22
N LEU A 656 12.51 22.32 -10.55
CA LEU A 656 13.38 23.18 -11.36
C LEU A 656 13.22 24.68 -11.06
N ARG A 657 12.01 25.16 -10.73
CA ARG A 657 11.79 26.56 -10.32
C ARG A 657 12.45 26.85 -8.97
N LEU A 658 12.28 25.95 -8.00
CA LEU A 658 12.85 26.04 -6.65
C LEU A 658 14.38 26.04 -6.69
N ILE A 659 14.98 25.07 -7.39
CA ILE A 659 16.44 24.97 -7.61
C ILE A 659 16.96 26.24 -8.29
N LYS A 660 16.26 26.75 -9.33
CA LYS A 660 16.68 27.96 -10.04
C LYS A 660 16.67 29.21 -9.15
N ALA A 661 15.69 29.35 -8.27
CA ALA A 661 15.64 30.45 -7.29
C ALA A 661 16.81 30.37 -6.31
N ALA A 662 17.03 29.20 -5.68
CA ALA A 662 18.12 28.97 -4.74
C ALA A 662 19.52 29.14 -5.37
N ARG A 663 19.72 28.65 -6.61
CA ARG A 663 20.95 28.83 -7.40
C ARG A 663 21.24 30.29 -7.75
N ALA A 664 20.20 31.12 -7.84
CA ALA A 664 20.29 32.56 -8.12
C ALA A 664 20.34 33.44 -6.87
N GLY A 665 20.17 32.86 -5.67
CA GLY A 665 20.06 33.62 -4.41
C GLY A 665 18.85 34.54 -4.39
N LYS A 666 17.72 34.09 -4.97
CA LYS A 666 16.45 34.82 -5.00
C LYS A 666 15.41 34.12 -4.15
N ASP A 667 14.54 34.91 -3.54
CA ASP A 667 13.37 34.42 -2.83
C ASP A 667 12.51 33.56 -3.75
N TYR A 668 12.00 32.46 -3.19
CA TYR A 668 11.04 31.59 -3.87
C TYR A 668 9.64 31.85 -3.31
N VAL A 669 8.68 32.01 -4.21
CA VAL A 669 7.24 32.04 -3.87
C VAL A 669 6.62 30.84 -4.57
N SER A 670 5.90 30.01 -3.83
CA SER A 670 5.18 28.89 -4.42
C SER A 670 4.14 29.42 -5.41
N PRO A 671 4.09 28.93 -6.66
CA PRO A 671 2.99 29.21 -7.56
C PRO A 671 1.75 28.34 -7.22
N TYR A 672 1.88 27.42 -6.26
CA TYR A 672 0.85 26.44 -5.91
C TYR A 672 0.17 26.79 -4.59
N ALA A 673 0.87 27.28 -3.55
CA ALA A 673 0.27 27.60 -2.26
C ALA A 673 0.55 29.05 -1.81
N THR A 674 -0.47 29.73 -1.29
CA THR A 674 -0.40 31.11 -0.78
C THR A 674 -0.76 31.12 0.70
N ALA A 675 0.01 31.81 1.54
CA ALA A 675 -0.31 31.93 2.97
C ALA A 675 -1.57 32.78 3.21
N ALA A 676 -2.21 32.61 4.36
CA ALA A 676 -3.31 33.44 4.80
C ALA A 676 -2.87 34.92 4.92
N PRO A 677 -3.62 35.89 4.35
CA PRO A 677 -3.30 37.31 4.52
C PRO A 677 -3.25 37.70 6.00
N ASP A 678 -2.27 38.51 6.43
CA ASP A 678 -2.15 38.95 7.83
C ASP A 678 -3.44 39.59 8.34
N GLY A 679 -3.86 39.19 9.54
CA GLY A 679 -5.10 39.69 10.17
C GLY A 679 -6.41 39.22 9.53
N ALA A 680 -6.38 38.35 8.51
CA ALA A 680 -7.60 37.73 7.97
C ALA A 680 -8.36 36.95 9.06
N THR A 681 -9.67 37.15 9.08
CA THR A 681 -10.67 36.52 9.95
C THR A 681 -11.83 36.01 9.08
N ALA A 682 -12.59 35.02 9.57
CA ALA A 682 -13.81 34.57 8.92
C ALA A 682 -15.01 34.65 9.86
N GLU A 683 -16.17 35.09 9.37
CA GLU A 683 -17.44 34.92 10.07
C GLU A 683 -18.14 33.65 9.55
N VAL A 684 -18.57 32.77 10.46
CA VAL A 684 -19.26 31.53 10.09
C VAL A 684 -20.72 31.63 10.51
N THR A 685 -21.65 31.41 9.58
CA THR A 685 -23.08 31.33 9.91
C THR A 685 -23.62 29.91 9.78
N LEU A 686 -24.17 29.44 10.89
CA LEU A 686 -24.76 28.12 11.04
C LEU A 686 -26.24 28.15 10.63
N ALA A 687 -26.60 27.42 9.57
CA ALA A 687 -27.99 27.28 9.15
C ALA A 687 -28.80 26.37 10.11
N GLU A 688 -30.06 26.72 10.39
CA GLU A 688 -30.94 25.87 11.20
C GLU A 688 -31.27 24.54 10.48
N PRO A 689 -31.22 23.38 11.18
CA PRO A 689 -31.56 22.08 10.59
C PRO A 689 -32.96 22.07 9.95
N GLY A 690 -33.04 21.63 8.69
CA GLY A 690 -34.31 21.49 7.98
C GLY A 690 -34.95 22.79 7.47
N ARG A 691 -34.28 23.95 7.62
CA ARG A 691 -34.65 25.19 6.93
C ARG A 691 -33.59 25.54 5.87
N PRO A 692 -33.99 25.86 4.63
CA PRO A 692 -33.09 26.50 3.68
C PRO A 692 -32.63 27.87 4.22
N GLY A 693 -31.42 27.91 4.76
CA GLY A 693 -30.59 29.09 5.07
C GLY A 693 -31.26 30.31 5.70
N THR A 694 -31.08 30.49 7.01
CA THR A 694 -30.60 31.79 7.51
C THR A 694 -29.07 31.73 7.55
N ALA A 695 -28.46 31.98 6.40
CA ALA A 695 -27.02 32.15 6.32
C ALA A 695 -26.59 33.59 6.69
N ALA A 696 -25.29 33.86 6.64
CA ALA A 696 -24.75 35.22 6.68
C ALA A 696 -25.45 36.07 5.59
N VAL A 697 -25.49 37.39 5.79
CA VAL A 697 -26.12 38.33 4.85
C VAL A 697 -25.32 38.38 3.54
N GLY A 698 -25.54 37.39 2.66
CA GLY A 698 -24.84 37.21 1.39
C GLY A 698 -24.71 35.75 0.93
N CYS A 699 -24.58 34.78 1.86
CA CYS A 699 -24.14 33.42 1.53
C CYS A 699 -25.27 32.39 1.37
N GLN A 700 -25.94 32.30 0.22
CA GLN A 700 -26.91 31.21 0.03
C GLN A 700 -26.23 29.84 -0.20
N PRO A 701 -26.53 28.79 0.59
CA PRO A 701 -26.02 27.45 0.34
C PRO A 701 -26.66 26.84 -0.92
N ASP A 702 -25.89 26.03 -1.65
CA ASP A 702 -26.30 25.49 -2.93
C ASP A 702 -27.47 24.50 -2.80
N SER A 703 -28.46 24.61 -3.68
CA SER A 703 -29.83 24.09 -3.48
C SER A 703 -30.01 22.56 -3.72
N GLY A 704 -28.94 21.79 -3.56
CA GLY A 704 -28.86 20.36 -3.88
C GLY A 704 -29.67 19.44 -2.95
N THR A 705 -30.32 18.44 -3.54
CA THR A 705 -31.27 17.54 -2.83
C THR A 705 -30.59 16.44 -2.00
N SER A 706 -30.10 16.78 -0.80
CA SER A 706 -29.79 15.84 0.29
C SER A 706 -29.63 16.61 1.61
N PRO A 707 -29.80 16.01 2.82
CA PRO A 707 -29.57 16.72 4.08
C PRO A 707 -28.07 16.87 4.38
N VAL A 708 -27.41 17.74 3.61
CA VAL A 708 -26.05 18.21 3.82
C VAL A 708 -26.10 19.39 4.78
N TYR A 709 -25.29 19.37 5.84
CA TYR A 709 -25.12 20.56 6.67
C TYR A 709 -24.10 21.47 5.99
N ALA A 710 -24.61 22.50 5.32
CA ALA A 710 -23.82 23.51 4.64
C ALA A 710 -23.64 24.75 5.54
N TRP A 711 -22.40 25.19 5.71
CA TRP A 711 -22.06 26.40 6.45
C TRP A 711 -21.45 27.44 5.53
N GLY A 712 -22.05 28.63 5.55
CA GLY A 712 -21.52 29.81 4.89
C GLY A 712 -20.40 30.39 5.73
N VAL A 713 -19.21 30.42 5.15
CA VAL A 713 -18.02 31.12 5.62
C VAL A 713 -17.94 32.42 4.85
N ASP A 714 -18.09 33.54 5.55
CA ASP A 714 -17.88 34.87 5.00
C ASP A 714 -16.43 35.30 5.21
N LEU A 715 -15.72 35.48 4.10
CA LEU A 715 -14.35 35.96 4.01
C LEU A 715 -14.28 37.40 3.46
N THR A 716 -15.40 38.13 3.46
CA THR A 716 -15.49 39.52 2.99
C THR A 716 -14.44 40.41 3.68
N GLY A 717 -13.70 41.17 2.88
CA GLY A 717 -12.61 42.02 3.35
C GLY A 717 -11.25 41.32 3.47
N THR A 718 -11.19 39.99 3.36
CA THR A 718 -9.93 39.29 3.09
C THR A 718 -9.62 39.38 1.59
N ALA A 719 -8.35 39.65 1.23
CA ALA A 719 -7.94 39.71 -0.16
C ALA A 719 -7.75 38.29 -0.72
N GLY A 720 -8.81 37.74 -1.31
CA GLY A 720 -8.77 36.47 -2.02
C GLY A 720 -7.89 36.50 -3.26
N GLY A 721 -7.25 35.38 -3.57
CA GLY A 721 -6.51 35.17 -4.81
C GLY A 721 -6.60 33.72 -5.30
N LYS A 722 -5.89 33.41 -6.38
CA LYS A 722 -5.71 32.01 -6.80
C LYS A 722 -4.93 31.26 -5.74
N HIS A 723 -5.36 30.03 -5.45
CA HIS A 723 -4.73 29.19 -4.43
C HIS A 723 -4.82 29.79 -3.02
N THR A 724 -5.92 30.50 -2.73
CA THR A 724 -6.34 30.80 -1.36
C THR A 724 -7.25 29.67 -0.91
N ASP A 725 -6.64 28.68 -0.26
CA ASP A 725 -7.33 27.49 0.21
C ASP A 725 -8.23 27.80 1.41
N VAL A 726 -9.40 27.15 1.47
CA VAL A 726 -10.28 27.20 2.65
C VAL A 726 -10.60 25.77 3.05
N VAL A 727 -10.33 25.43 4.30
CA VAL A 727 -10.56 24.10 4.88
C VAL A 727 -11.31 24.27 6.18
N GLY A 728 -12.39 23.50 6.36
CA GLY A 728 -13.04 23.35 7.66
C GLY A 728 -12.67 22.02 8.29
N GLU A 729 -12.30 22.06 9.57
CA GLU A 729 -12.35 20.91 10.47
C GLU A 729 -13.60 21.05 11.33
N LEU A 730 -14.45 20.03 11.31
CA LEU A 730 -15.56 19.91 12.25
C LEU A 730 -15.26 18.75 13.21
N THR A 731 -15.06 19.08 14.49
CA THR A 731 -14.80 18.13 15.57
C THR A 731 -16.04 17.96 16.43
N ASP A 732 -16.47 16.73 16.67
CA ASP A 732 -17.48 16.43 17.69
C ASP A 732 -16.87 16.55 19.09
N LEU A 733 -17.29 17.54 19.89
CA LEU A 733 -16.79 17.76 21.26
C LEU A 733 -17.36 16.75 22.28
N GLY A 734 -18.31 15.92 21.85
CA GLY A 734 -18.75 14.70 22.49
C GLY A 734 -17.77 13.56 22.25
N SER A 735 -17.51 13.21 20.98
CA SER A 735 -16.75 12.02 20.58
C SER A 735 -15.32 12.27 20.09
N GLY A 736 -14.76 13.47 20.15
CA GLY A 736 -13.40 13.78 19.68
C GLY A 736 -13.16 13.61 18.16
N ASP A 737 -14.11 13.04 17.41
CA ASP A 737 -13.90 12.69 16.01
C ASP A 737 -13.95 13.96 15.13
N SER A 738 -12.89 14.19 14.36
CA SER A 738 -12.82 15.26 13.37
C SER A 738 -13.18 14.80 11.95
N THR A 739 -13.98 15.59 11.25
CA THR A 739 -14.22 15.48 9.81
C THR A 739 -13.65 16.72 9.11
N TYR A 740 -12.90 16.52 8.03
CA TYR A 740 -12.31 17.60 7.24
C TYR A 740 -13.06 17.80 5.92
N VAL A 741 -13.31 19.05 5.58
CA VAL A 741 -13.87 19.45 4.28
C VAL A 741 -13.05 20.60 3.73
N ALA A 742 -12.35 20.35 2.63
CA ALA A 742 -11.75 21.40 1.82
C ALA A 742 -12.76 21.94 0.80
N THR A 743 -12.61 23.21 0.46
CA THR A 743 -13.18 23.77 -0.78
C THR A 743 -12.55 23.11 -2.01
N SER A 744 -13.29 23.06 -3.12
CA SER A 744 -12.87 22.37 -4.34
C SER A 744 -11.58 22.93 -4.93
N TYR A 745 -10.45 22.23 -4.71
CA TYR A 745 -9.15 22.64 -5.22
C TYR A 745 -9.10 22.68 -6.76
N PRO A 746 -8.48 23.70 -7.37
CA PRO A 746 -7.97 24.93 -6.76
C PRO A 746 -9.08 25.97 -6.54
N THR A 747 -9.30 26.37 -5.28
CA THR A 747 -10.26 27.43 -4.95
C THR A 747 -9.69 28.81 -5.27
N GLU A 748 -10.43 29.61 -6.04
CA GLU A 748 -10.32 31.06 -6.07
C GLU A 748 -11.47 31.58 -5.22
N VAL A 749 -11.17 32.26 -4.10
CA VAL A 749 -12.20 32.77 -3.18
C VAL A 749 -13.09 33.76 -3.96
N PRO A 750 -14.43 33.58 -3.98
CA PRO A 750 -15.33 34.46 -4.70
C PRO A 750 -15.19 35.94 -4.32
N ALA A 751 -15.47 36.84 -5.27
CA ALA A 751 -15.28 38.27 -5.08
C ALA A 751 -16.23 38.91 -4.04
N ASP A 752 -17.30 38.19 -3.68
CA ASP A 752 -18.22 38.53 -2.58
C ASP A 752 -17.80 37.88 -1.24
N GLY A 753 -16.61 37.27 -1.17
CA GLY A 753 -16.07 36.63 0.02
C GLY A 753 -16.76 35.32 0.43
N CYS A 754 -17.81 34.89 -0.28
CA CYS A 754 -18.64 33.80 0.20
C CYS A 754 -18.08 32.42 -0.17
N VAL A 755 -17.88 31.57 0.85
CA VAL A 755 -17.44 30.18 0.68
C VAL A 755 -18.41 29.26 1.42
N THR A 756 -18.81 28.14 0.80
CA THR A 756 -19.64 27.13 1.47
C THR A 756 -18.81 25.89 1.79
N LEU A 757 -18.78 25.50 3.07
CA LEU A 757 -18.25 24.21 3.52
C LEU A 757 -19.42 23.26 3.77
N SER A 758 -19.38 22.08 3.16
CA SER A 758 -20.48 21.11 3.15
C SER A 758 -20.08 19.83 3.86
N PHE A 759 -20.68 19.57 5.01
CA PHE A 759 -20.40 18.40 5.83
C PHE A 759 -21.51 17.37 5.73
N GLY A 760 -21.17 16.12 6.07
CA GLY A 760 -22.10 15.01 6.12
C GLY A 760 -23.21 15.20 7.16
N ARG A 761 -24.06 14.18 7.29
CA ARG A 761 -25.12 14.18 8.30
C ARG A 761 -24.51 14.20 9.70
N LEU A 762 -24.80 15.24 10.47
CA LEU A 762 -24.48 15.33 11.89
C LEU A 762 -25.54 14.69 12.80
N ASP A 763 -25.10 14.30 13.99
CA ASP A 763 -25.93 13.92 15.12
C ASP A 763 -26.17 15.09 16.09
N VAL A 764 -27.16 14.94 16.98
CA VAL A 764 -27.41 15.91 18.07
C VAL A 764 -26.22 15.87 19.04
N GLY A 765 -25.50 16.98 19.17
CA GLY A 765 -24.18 17.01 19.81
C GLY A 765 -23.63 18.43 19.97
N ARG A 766 -22.43 18.53 20.54
CA ARG A 766 -21.65 19.77 20.60
C ARG A 766 -20.51 19.65 19.61
N TYR A 767 -20.29 20.68 18.82
CA TYR A 767 -19.27 20.68 17.77
C TYR A 767 -18.37 21.91 17.88
N GLU A 768 -17.15 21.75 17.42
CA GLU A 768 -16.18 22.80 17.16
C GLU A 768 -15.94 22.83 15.65
N LEU A 769 -16.01 24.02 15.04
CA LEU A 769 -15.69 24.24 13.63
C LEU A 769 -14.51 25.20 13.55
N LYS A 770 -13.33 24.66 13.27
CA LYS A 770 -12.14 25.43 12.91
C LYS A 770 -12.16 25.68 11.41
N VAL A 771 -11.94 26.93 11.00
CA VAL A 771 -11.77 27.30 9.58
C VAL A 771 -10.35 27.78 9.35
N GLY A 772 -9.64 27.06 8.50
CA GLY A 772 -8.34 27.41 7.96
C GLY A 772 -8.44 28.24 6.69
N LEU A 773 -7.51 29.18 6.55
CA LEU A 773 -7.28 29.94 5.33
C LEU A 773 -5.84 29.74 4.85
N GLY A 774 -5.63 29.74 3.54
CA GLY A 774 -4.30 29.67 2.92
C GLY A 774 -3.62 28.30 3.04
N GLY A 775 -2.45 28.16 2.40
CA GLY A 775 -1.67 26.93 2.42
C GLY A 775 -0.87 26.69 3.70
N ASP A 776 -0.77 27.68 4.57
CA ASP A 776 -0.38 27.57 5.98
C ASP A 776 -1.55 27.11 6.88
N LEU A 777 -2.77 26.98 6.33
CA LEU A 777 -3.98 26.59 7.06
C LEU A 777 -4.18 27.39 8.36
N ARG A 778 -3.91 28.70 8.33
CA ARG A 778 -4.02 29.53 9.52
C ARG A 778 -5.48 29.59 9.96
N VAL A 779 -5.74 29.26 11.23
CA VAL A 779 -7.09 29.31 11.80
C VAL A 779 -7.58 30.76 11.81
N VAL A 780 -8.63 31.03 11.04
CA VAL A 780 -9.29 32.35 10.92
C VAL A 780 -10.67 32.39 11.59
N ASN A 781 -11.17 31.23 12.03
CA ASN A 781 -12.36 31.08 12.87
C ASN A 781 -12.26 29.79 13.69
N ASP A 782 -12.71 29.82 14.94
CA ASP A 782 -12.94 28.66 15.83
C ASP A 782 -14.30 28.88 16.51
N THR A 783 -15.35 28.26 15.97
CA THR A 783 -16.73 28.42 16.44
C THR A 783 -17.25 27.15 17.08
N LYS A 784 -17.67 27.24 18.34
CA LYS A 784 -18.26 26.13 19.11
C LYS A 784 -19.78 26.28 19.16
N PHE A 785 -20.50 25.23 18.80
CA PHE A 785 -21.96 25.23 18.72
C PHE A 785 -22.60 23.93 19.23
N THR A 786 -23.92 23.91 19.32
CA THR A 786 -24.70 22.74 19.75
C THR A 786 -25.82 22.49 18.75
N LEU A 787 -25.77 21.34 18.08
CA LEU A 787 -26.89 20.84 17.30
C LEU A 787 -27.94 20.26 18.26
N ARG A 788 -29.22 20.60 18.06
CA ARG A 788 -30.34 20.23 18.95
C ARG A 788 -31.42 19.48 18.20
#